data_AF-A0A0N9I0I4-F1
#
_entry.id   AF-A0A0N9I0I4-F1
#
_cell.length_a   1.000
_cell.length_b   1.000
_cell.length_c   1.000
_cell.angle_alpha   90.00
_cell.angle_beta   90.00
_cell.angle_gamma   90.00
#
_symmetry.space_group_name_H-M   'P 1'
#
loop_
_entity.id
_entity.type
_entity.pdbx_description
1 polymer ?
#
loop_
_entity_poly.entity_id
_entity_poly.type
_entity_poly.pdbx_seq_one_letter_code
_entity_poly.pdbx_strand_id
1 'polypeptide(L)'
;MLLRPSAGLRRCGVVIAAASLALSGFSSAALAAADPTATFAKVSDWGSGFTGQVVVKAGDAALTSWTVKFDLPAGTSIGSTWEAGMTRTGDSYTFVNRPYNGSVAAGASTTFGFNGVGPGAPINCTINDTPCDGSSGAPDTEAPTVPTGLTAGETGSSTVPLSWTASTDNVGVTGYDVFQGASTTPIATSTSASLLVGGLQPETTYTFRVRARDKAGNVSALSTQVSATTKEFGDPGPGGKRKVGYFTQWGIYDRAYYVKNLDTSGSAAKLTHINYSFGNLDSSGRCFQANQLGQGDAWADYQRRFTADLTVNGQGDVYNQPLAGNLNQLKQLKAKHPHLKVNLSLGGWTWSKYFSDAALTAASRQAHVSSCLDMWIKGNLPKIGGEPQGGPGSAAGVFDGIDLDWEWPGSEGNTGNVVRPEDKQNFTLLVQEWRRQLDAYGATTGKHYELTAFLPADPDKVVAGFEVNRIFDSLDFATLQGYDLHGAWDPVTNNQSALRLPANDPGPKPYSVEIATNAWTSRGAPANRLVLGVPFYSRGWTGVTNANNGLHQKATDGAPGRYEKGIEDYKLIKPLLNSGYQLHRDAVSGHAWLFNGSTFWTFDDPAEIARKTAWITANGLGGAMIWSMDGDTANGELMTAVHQGIG
;
A
#
# COMPACT_ATOMS: atom_id res chain seq x y z
N MET A 1 40.01 54.88 37.43
CA MET A 1 38.69 55.39 37.85
C MET A 1 37.78 54.16 37.99
N LEU A 2 37.79 53.45 39.13
CA LEU A 2 36.84 53.56 40.29
C LEU A 2 35.37 53.46 39.82
N LEU A 3 34.43 52.58 40.25
CA LEU A 3 34.27 51.58 41.34
C LEU A 3 32.96 50.76 41.08
N ARG A 4 33.00 49.40 41.05
CA ARG A 4 32.26 48.37 41.87
C ARG A 4 30.72 48.22 41.80
N PRO A 5 30.11 47.13 42.38
CA PRO A 5 30.56 45.75 42.74
C PRO A 5 29.56 44.64 42.25
N SER A 6 29.84 43.33 42.26
CA SER A 6 29.74 42.36 43.38
C SER A 6 30.28 40.97 42.94
N ALA A 7 31.32 40.39 43.57
CA ALA A 7 31.31 39.35 44.62
C ALA A 7 30.50 38.08 44.27
N GLY A 8 30.99 36.83 44.33
CA GLY A 8 32.26 36.24 44.76
C GLY A 8 32.10 34.71 44.81
N LEU A 9 33.16 33.96 44.49
CA LEU A 9 33.23 32.51 44.65
C LEU A 9 33.00 32.11 46.11
N ARG A 10 32.11 31.14 46.37
CA ARG A 10 32.07 30.37 47.63
C ARG A 10 31.80 28.88 47.41
N ARG A 11 32.59 28.10 48.14
CA ARG A 11 32.50 26.66 48.40
C ARG A 11 31.16 26.28 49.04
N CYS A 12 30.64 25.10 48.68
CA CYS A 12 29.87 24.17 49.52
C CYS A 12 30.20 22.77 48.96
N GLY A 13 30.75 21.80 49.69
CA GLY A 13 30.35 21.37 51.02
C GLY A 13 29.40 20.18 50.86
N VAL A 14 29.93 19.01 50.45
CA VAL A 14 29.15 17.77 50.41
C VAL A 14 29.00 17.27 51.84
N VAL A 15 27.77 17.34 52.35
CA VAL A 15 27.38 16.78 53.64
C VAL A 15 27.30 15.27 53.51
N ILE A 16 28.17 14.57 54.23
CA ILE A 16 28.07 13.13 54.50
C ILE A 16 27.12 12.98 55.68
N ALA A 17 25.94 12.44 55.45
CA ALA A 17 25.07 11.94 56.51
C ALA A 17 25.32 10.44 56.68
N ALA A 18 25.95 10.08 57.80
CA ALA A 18 26.06 8.72 58.26
C ALA A 18 24.70 8.26 58.84
N ALA A 19 24.13 7.21 58.25
CA ALA A 19 23.09 6.41 58.89
C ALA A 19 23.65 5.00 59.08
N SER A 20 23.90 4.67 60.34
CA SER A 20 24.28 3.35 60.83
C SER A 20 23.19 2.31 60.53
N LEU A 21 23.51 1.32 59.69
CA LEU A 21 22.76 0.06 59.65
C LEU A 21 23.55 -1.02 60.39
N ALA A 22 22.87 -1.65 61.34
CA ALA A 22 23.35 -2.78 62.11
C ALA A 22 23.68 -3.98 61.19
N LEU A 23 24.79 -4.66 61.47
CA LEU A 23 25.04 -6.01 60.96
C LEU A 23 24.03 -6.97 61.60
N SER A 24 23.01 -7.36 60.84
CA SER A 24 22.25 -8.59 61.07
C SER A 24 22.79 -9.67 60.12
N GLY A 25 23.12 -10.84 60.68
CA GLY A 25 23.70 -11.96 59.95
C GLY A 25 22.81 -12.42 58.80
N PHE A 26 23.39 -12.48 57.60
CA PHE A 26 22.80 -13.25 56.51
C PHE A 26 23.00 -14.72 56.82
N SER A 27 21.94 -15.38 57.26
CA SER A 27 21.80 -16.83 57.05
C SER A 27 21.90 -17.06 55.54
N SER A 28 22.90 -17.80 55.10
CA SER A 28 22.90 -18.38 53.76
C SER A 28 21.64 -19.24 53.64
N ALA A 29 20.63 -18.76 52.91
CA ALA A 29 19.57 -19.63 52.46
C ALA A 29 20.23 -20.69 51.58
N ALA A 30 20.22 -21.95 52.05
CA ALA A 30 20.59 -23.07 51.21
C ALA A 30 19.72 -22.99 49.96
N LEU A 31 20.36 -22.94 48.77
CA LEU A 31 19.64 -23.20 47.52
C LEU A 31 18.93 -24.54 47.67
N ALA A 32 17.63 -24.58 47.41
CA ALA A 32 16.88 -25.83 47.38
C ALA A 32 17.57 -26.77 46.38
N ALA A 33 17.76 -28.02 46.78
CA ALA A 33 18.37 -29.02 45.93
C ALA A 33 17.57 -29.14 44.62
N ALA A 34 18.26 -29.16 43.47
CA ALA A 34 17.61 -29.36 42.19
C ALA A 34 16.97 -30.76 42.16
N ASP A 35 15.69 -30.82 41.83
CA ASP A 35 14.94 -32.07 41.63
C ASP A 35 15.24 -32.68 40.24
N PRO A 36 15.04 -33.99 40.06
CA PRO A 36 15.21 -34.62 38.76
C PRO A 36 14.21 -34.09 37.72
N THR A 37 14.63 -34.06 36.45
CA THR A 37 13.79 -33.58 35.33
C THR A 37 13.68 -34.63 34.23
N ALA A 38 12.62 -34.53 33.42
CA ALA A 38 12.48 -35.29 32.18
C ALA A 38 12.00 -34.39 31.05
N THR A 39 12.79 -34.25 29.98
CA THR A 39 12.48 -33.32 28.88
C THR A 39 12.21 -34.08 27.60
N PHE A 40 11.06 -33.82 26.99
CA PHE A 40 10.66 -34.41 25.71
C PHE A 40 11.08 -33.53 24.53
N ALA A 41 11.54 -34.17 23.45
CA ALA A 41 11.71 -33.56 22.15
C ALA A 41 11.26 -34.52 21.03
N LYS A 42 10.68 -33.96 19.97
CA LYS A 42 10.54 -34.67 18.69
C LYS A 42 11.84 -34.53 17.93
N VAL A 43 12.55 -35.64 17.73
CA VAL A 43 13.82 -35.66 16.99
C VAL A 43 13.63 -36.01 15.51
N SER A 44 12.43 -36.46 15.13
CA SER A 44 11.97 -36.62 13.75
C SER A 44 10.43 -36.57 13.71
N ASP A 45 9.85 -35.96 12.68
CA ASP A 45 8.39 -35.88 12.45
C ASP A 45 8.10 -35.98 10.94
N TRP A 46 7.23 -36.91 10.55
CA TRP A 46 6.86 -37.15 9.15
C TRP A 46 5.35 -37.00 8.90
N GLY A 47 4.67 -36.24 9.76
CA GLY A 47 3.26 -35.87 9.62
C GLY A 47 2.28 -36.94 10.13
N SER A 48 2.46 -38.21 9.73
CA SER A 48 1.63 -39.32 10.24
C SER A 48 2.20 -39.99 11.49
N GLY A 49 3.46 -39.72 11.82
CA GLY A 49 4.13 -40.23 13.03
C GLY A 49 5.40 -39.44 13.34
N PHE A 50 6.01 -39.75 14.47
CA PHE A 50 7.20 -39.05 14.96
C PHE A 50 8.09 -39.98 15.79
N THR A 51 9.37 -39.61 15.90
CA THR A 51 10.30 -40.19 16.88
C THR A 51 10.44 -39.23 18.06
N GLY A 52 10.01 -39.69 19.23
CA GLY A 52 10.14 -39.00 20.50
C GLY A 52 11.41 -39.41 21.24
N GLN A 53 12.10 -38.44 21.82
CA GLN A 53 13.23 -38.66 22.72
C GLN A 53 12.95 -37.96 24.06
N VAL A 54 13.21 -38.66 25.16
CA VAL A 54 13.08 -38.12 26.52
C VAL A 54 14.41 -38.20 27.22
N VAL A 55 14.92 -37.05 27.66
CA VAL A 55 16.14 -36.94 28.45
C VAL A 55 15.74 -36.90 29.92
N VAL A 56 16.15 -37.91 30.68
CA VAL A 56 16.02 -37.98 32.14
C VAL A 56 17.30 -37.45 32.76
N LYS A 57 17.20 -36.40 33.57
CA LYS A 57 18.34 -35.80 34.25
C LYS A 57 18.19 -35.92 35.76
N ALA A 58 19.21 -36.44 36.42
CA ALA A 58 19.28 -36.42 37.87
C ALA A 58 19.51 -34.99 38.36
N GLY A 59 18.85 -34.63 39.46
CA GLY A 59 19.07 -33.38 40.17
C GLY A 59 20.38 -33.40 40.97
N ASP A 60 20.40 -32.73 42.12
CA ASP A 60 21.58 -32.72 42.99
C ASP A 60 21.84 -34.06 43.71
N ALA A 61 20.84 -34.95 43.71
CA ALA A 61 20.97 -36.33 44.15
C ALA A 61 21.00 -37.30 42.97
N ALA A 62 21.83 -38.35 43.09
CA ALA A 62 21.86 -39.43 42.11
C ALA A 62 20.54 -40.23 42.12
N LEU A 63 20.08 -40.65 40.95
CA LEU A 63 18.96 -41.57 40.80
C LEU A 63 19.50 -43.01 40.85
N THR A 64 18.83 -43.88 41.60
CA THR A 64 19.08 -45.34 41.59
C THR A 64 18.16 -46.05 40.60
N SER A 65 17.00 -45.46 40.32
CA SER A 65 16.04 -45.84 39.29
C SER A 65 15.24 -44.61 38.84
N TRP A 66 14.61 -44.69 37.67
CA TRP A 66 13.71 -43.64 37.20
C TRP A 66 12.46 -44.23 36.58
N THR A 67 11.33 -43.58 36.86
CA THR A 67 10.03 -43.84 36.24
C THR A 67 9.50 -42.52 35.69
N VAL A 68 9.24 -42.46 34.38
CA VAL A 68 8.60 -41.30 33.75
C VAL A 68 7.16 -41.64 33.39
N LYS A 69 6.20 -40.84 33.83
CA LYS A 69 4.78 -40.99 33.46
C LYS A 69 4.34 -39.75 32.71
N PHE A 70 3.56 -39.91 31.65
CA PHE A 70 2.89 -38.80 30.98
C PHE A 70 1.64 -39.29 30.24
N ASP A 71 0.75 -38.36 29.94
CA ASP A 71 -0.42 -38.62 29.09
C ASP A 71 -0.16 -38.13 27.66
N LEU A 72 -0.79 -38.76 26.69
CA LEU A 72 -0.83 -38.28 25.31
C LEU A 72 -2.25 -37.83 24.95
N PRO A 73 -2.42 -36.75 24.18
CA PRO A 73 -3.74 -36.29 23.77
C PRO A 73 -4.41 -37.30 22.84
N ALA A 74 -5.74 -37.27 22.80
CA ALA A 74 -6.56 -38.15 21.97
C ALA A 74 -6.08 -38.18 20.50
N GLY A 75 -6.04 -39.37 19.92
CA GLY A 75 -5.51 -39.58 18.56
C GLY A 75 -3.99 -39.72 18.48
N THR A 76 -3.29 -39.72 19.62
CA THR A 76 -1.84 -39.98 19.69
C THR A 76 -1.56 -41.31 20.41
N SER A 77 -0.64 -42.11 19.88
CA SER A 77 -0.26 -43.39 20.50
C SER A 77 1.21 -43.75 20.27
N ILE A 78 1.78 -44.57 21.15
CA ILE A 78 3.16 -45.05 21.04
C ILE A 78 3.16 -46.52 20.66
N GLY A 79 3.88 -46.85 19.58
CA GLY A 79 3.94 -48.22 19.04
C GLY A 79 5.18 -49.01 19.47
N SER A 80 6.31 -48.34 19.73
CA SER A 80 7.57 -48.99 20.13
C SER A 80 8.44 -48.06 20.96
N THR A 81 9.29 -48.64 21.81
CA THR A 81 10.18 -47.93 22.72
C THR A 81 11.55 -48.60 22.78
N TRP A 82 12.60 -47.84 23.06
CA TRP A 82 13.96 -48.32 23.34
C TRP A 82 14.51 -47.65 24.60
N GLU A 83 15.48 -48.29 25.26
CA GLU A 83 16.09 -47.82 26.52
C GLU A 83 15.13 -47.64 27.71
N ALA A 84 13.85 -48.00 27.57
CA ALA A 84 12.85 -48.04 28.63
C ALA A 84 11.92 -49.25 28.45
N GLY A 85 11.33 -49.73 29.55
CA GLY A 85 10.12 -50.58 29.51
C GLY A 85 8.89 -49.68 29.56
N MET A 86 7.86 -49.98 28.77
CA MET A 86 6.64 -49.17 28.67
C MET A 86 5.41 -49.97 29.04
N THR A 87 4.57 -49.42 29.92
CA THR A 87 3.19 -49.87 30.16
C THR A 87 2.22 -48.74 29.83
N ARG A 88 0.98 -49.12 29.48
CA ARG A 88 -0.08 -48.17 29.09
C ARG A 88 -1.38 -48.50 29.81
N THR A 89 -2.09 -47.48 30.29
CA THR A 89 -3.47 -47.58 30.78
C THR A 89 -4.26 -46.38 30.27
N GLY A 90 -5.23 -46.61 29.38
CA GLY A 90 -5.91 -45.52 28.68
C GLY A 90 -4.93 -44.69 27.84
N ASP A 91 -4.90 -43.38 28.04
CA ASP A 91 -3.96 -42.46 27.38
C ASP A 91 -2.70 -42.15 28.21
N SER A 92 -2.56 -42.81 29.36
CA SER A 92 -1.42 -42.65 30.25
C SER A 92 -0.34 -43.70 29.99
N TYR A 93 0.90 -43.26 29.86
CA TYR A 93 2.07 -44.08 29.56
C TYR A 93 3.07 -43.99 30.71
N THR A 94 3.57 -45.15 31.14
CA THR A 94 4.61 -45.25 32.18
C THR A 94 5.85 -45.90 31.58
N PHE A 95 6.98 -45.22 31.70
CA PHE A 95 8.29 -45.65 31.25
C PHE A 95 9.17 -45.94 32.46
N VAL A 96 9.69 -47.15 32.55
CA VAL A 96 10.61 -47.56 33.60
C VAL A 96 11.98 -47.86 33.01
N ASN A 97 13.03 -47.55 33.76
CA ASN A 97 14.40 -47.81 33.33
C ASN A 97 14.66 -49.30 33.03
N ARG A 98 15.63 -49.56 32.14
CA ARG A 98 16.22 -50.89 31.95
C ARG A 98 17.22 -51.19 33.08
N PRO A 99 17.58 -52.47 33.31
CA PRO A 99 18.50 -52.83 34.40
C PRO A 99 19.86 -52.12 34.34
N TYR A 100 20.32 -51.73 33.15
CA TYR A 100 21.64 -51.12 32.94
C TYR A 100 21.64 -49.58 32.91
N ASN A 101 20.49 -48.91 32.91
CA ASN A 101 20.42 -47.45 32.76
C ASN A 101 19.57 -46.74 33.84
N GLY A 102 19.23 -47.46 34.92
CA GLY A 102 18.48 -46.89 36.06
C GLY A 102 19.30 -45.96 36.95
N SER A 103 20.60 -46.24 37.10
CA SER A 103 21.48 -45.42 37.91
C SER A 103 21.98 -44.23 37.10
N VAL A 104 21.70 -43.01 37.58
CA VAL A 104 22.13 -41.75 36.97
C VAL A 104 22.79 -40.90 38.05
N ALA A 105 24.09 -40.62 37.90
CA ALA A 105 24.83 -39.81 38.88
C ALA A 105 24.22 -38.40 39.00
N ALA A 106 24.40 -37.74 40.15
CA ALA A 106 23.93 -36.37 40.37
C ALA A 106 24.37 -35.44 39.24
N GLY A 107 23.42 -34.67 38.69
CA GLY A 107 23.62 -33.78 37.54
C GLY A 107 23.80 -34.46 36.18
N ALA A 108 23.94 -35.78 36.12
CA ALA A 108 24.06 -36.54 34.86
C ALA A 108 22.69 -36.82 34.24
N SER A 109 22.69 -37.28 32.99
CA SER A 109 21.48 -37.64 32.26
C SER A 109 21.57 -39.01 31.59
N THR A 110 20.40 -39.59 31.35
CA THR A 110 20.17 -40.75 30.51
C THR A 110 19.01 -40.44 29.57
N THR A 111 18.85 -41.24 28.52
CA THR A 111 17.87 -40.97 27.48
C THR A 111 17.13 -42.23 27.10
N PHE A 112 15.83 -42.11 26.87
CA PHE A 112 15.06 -43.13 26.18
C PHE A 112 14.29 -42.54 25.00
N GLY A 113 13.80 -43.41 24.12
CA GLY A 113 13.04 -42.96 22.95
C GLY A 113 11.93 -43.90 22.56
N PHE A 114 11.08 -43.41 21.67
CA PHE A 114 9.91 -44.13 21.19
C PHE A 114 9.47 -43.63 19.82
N ASN A 115 8.72 -44.47 19.09
CA ASN A 115 8.02 -44.06 17.88
C ASN A 115 6.52 -43.93 18.16
N GLY A 116 5.97 -42.76 17.85
CA GLY A 116 4.56 -42.41 18.02
C GLY A 116 3.84 -42.14 16.71
N VAL A 117 2.51 -42.24 16.76
CA VAL A 117 1.57 -41.90 15.69
C VAL A 117 0.62 -40.84 16.23
N GLY A 118 0.34 -39.77 15.47
CA GLY A 118 -0.55 -38.67 15.86
C GLY A 118 0.18 -37.35 16.19
N PRO A 119 -0.57 -36.24 16.37
CA PRO A 119 -0.01 -34.89 16.44
C PRO A 119 0.53 -34.49 17.82
N GLY A 120 0.18 -35.22 18.89
CA GLY A 120 0.38 -34.81 20.28
C GLY A 120 1.80 -34.87 20.81
N ALA A 121 2.08 -34.01 21.80
CA ALA A 121 3.24 -34.09 22.68
C ALA A 121 2.80 -34.53 24.11
N PRO A 122 3.72 -35.07 24.93
CA PRO A 122 3.45 -35.43 26.32
C PRO A 122 2.87 -34.27 27.15
N ILE A 123 1.85 -34.55 27.95
CA ILE A 123 1.28 -33.67 28.98
C ILE A 123 1.28 -34.38 30.34
N ASN A 124 1.07 -33.65 31.44
CA ASN A 124 1.01 -34.20 32.80
C ASN A 124 2.24 -35.07 33.17
N CYS A 125 3.42 -34.65 32.73
CA CYS A 125 4.63 -35.44 32.88
C CYS A 125 5.14 -35.43 34.34
N THR A 126 5.43 -36.62 34.88
CA THR A 126 6.15 -36.79 36.14
C THR A 126 7.36 -37.72 36.00
N ILE A 127 8.40 -37.48 36.79
CA ILE A 127 9.56 -38.34 37.00
C ILE A 127 9.61 -38.75 38.48
N ASN A 128 9.58 -40.04 38.78
CA ASN A 128 9.50 -40.56 40.16
C ASN A 128 8.42 -39.85 41.00
N ASP A 129 7.25 -39.61 40.37
CA ASP A 129 6.08 -38.94 40.94
C ASP A 129 6.25 -37.43 41.25
N THR A 130 7.32 -36.77 40.78
CA THR A 130 7.47 -35.30 40.80
C THR A 130 7.33 -34.71 39.38
N PRO A 131 6.91 -33.44 39.20
CA PRO A 131 6.80 -32.83 37.88
C PRO A 131 8.10 -32.89 37.06
N CYS A 132 7.99 -33.22 35.78
CA CYS A 132 9.14 -33.38 34.89
C CYS A 132 9.96 -32.10 34.64
N ASP A 133 9.42 -30.92 34.96
CA ASP A 133 10.11 -29.63 34.79
C ASP A 133 11.00 -29.25 35.99
N GLY A 134 11.06 -30.09 37.02
CA GLY A 134 11.88 -29.87 38.22
C GLY A 134 11.28 -28.85 39.18
N SER A 135 10.01 -28.48 39.02
CA SER A 135 9.30 -27.66 39.99
C SER A 135 8.84 -28.49 41.20
N SER A 136 9.19 -28.05 42.41
CA SER A 136 8.66 -28.60 43.64
C SER A 136 7.28 -27.98 43.92
N GLY A 137 6.25 -28.42 43.19
CA GLY A 137 4.89 -27.88 43.35
C GLY A 137 3.81 -28.72 42.67
N ALA A 138 2.58 -28.62 43.17
CA ALA A 138 1.42 -29.16 42.47
C ALA A 138 1.29 -28.50 41.08
N PRO A 139 0.70 -29.18 40.07
CA PRO A 139 0.45 -28.58 38.76
C PRO A 139 -0.26 -27.25 38.91
N ASP A 140 0.24 -26.21 38.23
CA ASP A 140 -0.40 -24.90 38.25
C ASP A 140 -1.74 -24.95 37.50
N THR A 141 -2.81 -24.65 38.22
CA THR A 141 -4.18 -24.61 37.72
C THR A 141 -4.76 -23.20 37.73
N GLU A 142 -3.97 -22.20 38.12
CA GLU A 142 -4.42 -20.81 38.14
C GLU A 142 -4.36 -20.24 36.73
N ALA A 143 -5.42 -19.57 36.29
CA ALA A 143 -5.46 -18.97 34.96
C ALA A 143 -5.00 -17.50 35.02
N PRO A 144 -4.36 -16.99 33.94
CA PRO A 144 -4.01 -15.58 33.86
C PRO A 144 -5.20 -14.64 34.05
N THR A 145 -4.92 -13.43 34.54
CA THR A 145 -5.93 -12.38 34.59
C THR A 145 -6.43 -12.02 33.19
N VAL A 146 -7.72 -11.69 33.06
CA VAL A 146 -8.32 -11.33 31.77
C VAL A 146 -7.67 -10.04 31.24
N PRO A 147 -7.22 -9.98 29.97
CA PRO A 147 -6.74 -8.74 29.38
C PRO A 147 -7.80 -7.64 29.46
N THR A 148 -7.40 -6.46 29.94
CA THR A 148 -8.30 -5.29 30.08
C THR A 148 -7.86 -4.14 29.17
N GLY A 149 -8.74 -3.17 28.94
CA GLY A 149 -8.41 -1.98 28.13
C GLY A 149 -8.08 -2.29 26.67
N LEU A 150 -8.70 -3.32 26.08
CA LEU A 150 -8.56 -3.61 24.65
C LEU A 150 -9.07 -2.42 23.83
N THR A 151 -8.19 -1.86 23.01
CA THR A 151 -8.48 -0.75 22.10
C THR A 151 -8.01 -1.07 20.68
N ALA A 152 -8.68 -0.46 19.70
CA ALA A 152 -8.24 -0.44 18.31
C ALA A 152 -7.65 0.93 18.01
N GLY A 153 -6.46 0.97 17.40
CA GLY A 153 -5.85 2.20 16.91
C GLY A 153 -6.40 2.63 15.54
N GLU A 154 -5.70 3.54 14.88
CA GLU A 154 -6.07 3.98 13.52
C GLU A 154 -6.02 2.80 12.53
N THR A 155 -7.13 2.57 11.83
CA THR A 155 -7.27 1.45 10.90
C THR A 155 -6.68 1.76 9.53
N GLY A 156 -6.16 0.71 8.86
CA GLY A 156 -5.87 0.72 7.43
C GLY A 156 -7.04 0.12 6.63
N SER A 157 -6.87 -0.01 5.31
CA SER A 157 -7.87 -0.65 4.44
C SER A 157 -7.92 -2.18 4.59
N SER A 158 -6.86 -2.80 5.14
CA SER A 158 -6.81 -4.25 5.39
C SER A 158 -6.19 -4.62 6.73
N THR A 159 -5.96 -3.63 7.60
CA THR A 159 -5.28 -3.80 8.88
C THR A 159 -5.98 -3.09 10.04
N VAL A 160 -5.90 -3.66 11.23
CA VAL A 160 -6.36 -3.05 12.49
C VAL A 160 -5.29 -3.26 13.55
N PRO A 161 -4.62 -2.20 14.05
CA PRO A 161 -3.74 -2.29 15.21
C PRO A 161 -4.57 -2.42 16.49
N LEU A 162 -4.23 -3.40 17.33
CA LEU A 162 -4.86 -3.65 18.63
C LEU A 162 -3.83 -3.49 19.75
N SER A 163 -4.25 -2.94 20.88
CA SER A 163 -3.46 -2.88 22.13
C SER A 163 -4.34 -3.11 23.35
N TRP A 164 -3.77 -3.66 24.41
CA TRP A 164 -4.46 -3.94 25.67
C TRP A 164 -3.49 -3.85 26.87
N THR A 165 -4.05 -3.90 28.08
CA THR A 165 -3.28 -3.98 29.32
C THR A 165 -2.79 -5.41 29.54
N ALA A 166 -1.51 -5.57 29.84
CA ALA A 166 -0.90 -6.88 30.05
C ALA A 166 -1.52 -7.61 31.26
N SER A 167 -1.89 -8.86 31.04
CA SER A 167 -2.29 -9.81 32.07
C SER A 167 -1.13 -10.18 33.02
N THR A 168 -1.49 -10.66 34.20
CA THR A 168 -0.60 -11.19 35.24
C THR A 168 -1.02 -12.60 35.60
N ASP A 169 -0.07 -13.39 36.07
CA ASP A 169 -0.26 -14.79 36.42
C ASP A 169 0.81 -15.23 37.44
N ASN A 170 0.56 -16.30 38.20
CA ASN A 170 1.46 -16.82 39.25
C ASN A 170 2.72 -17.50 38.68
N VAL A 171 2.66 -18.06 37.46
CA VAL A 171 3.81 -18.67 36.75
C VAL A 171 4.21 -17.91 35.49
N GLY A 172 3.43 -16.90 35.12
CA GLY A 172 3.75 -15.89 34.12
C GLY A 172 3.04 -16.10 32.78
N VAL A 173 2.68 -14.99 32.15
CA VAL A 173 1.97 -14.97 30.86
C VAL A 173 2.94 -15.19 29.71
N THR A 174 2.66 -16.17 28.86
CA THR A 174 3.51 -16.55 27.71
C THR A 174 2.99 -16.00 26.39
N GLY A 175 1.72 -15.57 26.33
CA GLY A 175 1.18 -14.88 25.17
C GLY A 175 -0.33 -14.67 25.21
N TYR A 176 -0.85 -14.20 24.09
CA TYR A 176 -2.23 -13.83 23.88
C TYR A 176 -2.80 -14.45 22.60
N ASP A 177 -4.06 -14.85 22.66
CA ASP A 177 -4.85 -15.32 21.52
C ASP A 177 -5.84 -14.22 21.12
N VAL A 178 -5.86 -13.84 19.84
CA VAL A 178 -6.77 -12.82 19.30
C VAL A 178 -7.86 -13.47 18.46
N PHE A 179 -9.11 -13.11 18.74
CA PHE A 179 -10.31 -13.65 18.09
C PHE A 179 -11.04 -12.56 17.32
N GLN A 180 -11.65 -12.95 16.19
CA GLN A 180 -12.48 -12.09 15.35
C GLN A 180 -13.95 -12.54 15.45
N GLY A 181 -14.85 -11.58 15.64
CA GLY A 181 -16.28 -11.85 15.75
C GLY A 181 -16.61 -12.85 16.87
N ALA A 182 -17.52 -13.76 16.57
CA ALA A 182 -17.94 -14.84 17.47
C ALA A 182 -17.05 -16.10 17.38
N SER A 183 -15.95 -16.08 16.63
CA SER A 183 -15.07 -17.25 16.46
C SER A 183 -14.55 -17.78 17.81
N THR A 184 -14.44 -19.10 17.91
CA THR A 184 -13.81 -19.83 19.03
C THR A 184 -12.39 -20.27 18.73
N THR A 185 -11.90 -20.03 17.51
CA THR A 185 -10.52 -20.27 17.09
C THR A 185 -9.82 -18.91 16.93
N PRO A 186 -8.60 -18.74 17.48
CA PRO A 186 -7.86 -17.50 17.32
C PRO A 186 -7.46 -17.31 15.86
N ILE A 187 -7.56 -16.06 15.40
CA ILE A 187 -7.09 -15.67 14.06
C ILE A 187 -5.60 -15.32 14.06
N ALA A 188 -5.04 -15.01 15.23
CA ALA A 188 -3.64 -14.68 15.42
C ALA A 188 -3.22 -14.84 16.90
N THR A 189 -1.91 -14.84 17.14
CA THR A 189 -1.33 -14.87 18.49
C THR A 189 -0.26 -13.79 18.64
N SER A 190 -0.02 -13.34 19.88
CA SER A 190 1.02 -12.34 20.19
C SER A 190 1.71 -12.69 21.50
N THR A 191 3.02 -12.44 21.61
CA THR A 191 3.76 -12.50 22.89
C THR A 191 3.77 -11.15 23.62
N SER A 192 3.23 -10.10 23.00
CA SER A 192 3.17 -8.74 23.54
C SER A 192 1.71 -8.32 23.76
N ALA A 193 1.47 -7.30 24.58
CA ALA A 193 0.13 -6.75 24.82
C ALA A 193 -0.40 -5.87 23.66
N SER A 194 0.02 -6.18 22.43
CA SER A 194 -0.39 -5.52 21.20
C SER A 194 -0.20 -6.45 19.99
N LEU A 195 -0.95 -6.18 18.92
CA LEU A 195 -0.86 -6.91 17.65
C LEU A 195 -1.43 -6.09 16.49
N LEU A 196 -0.79 -6.15 15.31
CA LEU A 196 -1.37 -5.68 14.06
C LEU A 196 -2.11 -6.83 13.36
N VAL A 197 -3.44 -6.78 13.33
CA VAL A 197 -4.26 -7.75 12.59
C VAL A 197 -4.28 -7.36 11.12
N GLY A 198 -3.94 -8.28 10.21
CA GLY A 198 -3.95 -8.05 8.76
C GLY A 198 -4.87 -9.01 8.00
N GLY A 199 -4.95 -8.85 6.68
CA GLY A 199 -5.78 -9.71 5.80
C GLY A 199 -7.28 -9.41 5.88
N LEU A 200 -7.65 -8.22 6.36
CA LEU A 200 -9.03 -7.79 6.51
C LEU A 200 -9.55 -7.19 5.21
N GLN A 201 -10.87 -7.25 5.01
CA GLN A 201 -11.55 -6.59 3.91
C GLN A 201 -11.71 -5.09 4.22
N PRO A 202 -11.57 -4.20 3.23
CA PRO A 202 -11.85 -2.76 3.37
C PRO A 202 -13.31 -2.46 3.69
N GLU A 203 -13.56 -1.27 4.22
CA GLU A 203 -14.90 -0.75 4.57
C GLU A 203 -15.74 -1.72 5.42
N THR A 204 -15.08 -2.60 6.16
CA THR A 204 -15.71 -3.70 6.88
C THR A 204 -15.50 -3.50 8.38
N THR A 205 -16.61 -3.55 9.12
CA THR A 205 -16.58 -3.50 10.57
C THR A 205 -16.26 -4.87 11.13
N TYR A 206 -15.20 -4.94 11.93
CA TYR A 206 -14.76 -6.12 12.65
C TYR A 206 -14.86 -5.91 14.14
N THR A 207 -15.10 -7.01 14.87
CA THR A 207 -15.00 -7.03 16.33
C THR A 207 -13.89 -7.97 16.78
N PHE A 208 -13.15 -7.57 17.81
CA PHE A 208 -12.01 -8.31 18.33
C PHE A 208 -12.14 -8.55 19.83
N ARG A 209 -11.64 -9.71 20.28
CA ARG A 209 -11.50 -10.10 21.70
C ARG A 209 -10.14 -10.78 21.89
N VAL A 210 -9.60 -10.69 23.10
CA VAL A 210 -8.28 -11.24 23.43
C VAL A 210 -8.36 -12.05 24.73
N ARG A 211 -7.60 -13.15 24.84
CA ARG A 211 -7.32 -13.83 26.11
C ARG A 211 -5.83 -14.06 26.29
N ALA A 212 -5.38 -14.22 27.53
CA ALA A 212 -4.01 -14.56 27.88
C ALA A 212 -3.83 -16.07 28.09
N ARG A 213 -2.58 -16.53 27.95
CA ARG A 213 -2.15 -17.90 28.23
C ARG A 213 -0.88 -17.87 29.09
N ASP A 214 -0.74 -18.81 30.02
CA ASP A 214 0.47 -18.97 30.84
C ASP A 214 1.41 -20.06 30.30
N LYS A 215 2.37 -20.47 31.14
CA LYS A 215 3.35 -21.51 30.85
C LYS A 215 2.81 -22.93 31.08
N ALA A 216 1.85 -23.09 31.99
CA ALA A 216 1.21 -24.37 32.32
C ALA A 216 0.10 -24.77 31.31
N GLY A 217 -0.32 -23.83 30.47
CA GLY A 217 -1.36 -23.99 29.46
C GLY A 217 -2.74 -23.51 29.92
N ASN A 218 -2.87 -22.87 31.10
CA ASN A 218 -4.13 -22.27 31.50
C ASN A 218 -4.39 -21.00 30.67
N VAL A 219 -5.67 -20.70 30.46
CA VAL A 219 -6.11 -19.58 29.63
C VAL A 219 -7.12 -18.72 30.37
N SER A 220 -7.00 -17.41 30.22
CA SER A 220 -7.98 -16.48 30.80
C SER A 220 -9.33 -16.58 30.08
N ALA A 221 -10.38 -16.01 30.70
CA ALA A 221 -11.56 -15.62 29.94
C ALA A 221 -11.23 -14.54 28.88
N LEU A 222 -12.14 -14.32 27.94
CA LEU A 222 -11.98 -13.31 26.88
C LEU A 222 -12.24 -11.90 27.43
N SER A 223 -11.49 -10.92 26.91
CA SER A 223 -11.68 -9.50 27.15
C SER A 223 -13.06 -9.01 26.69
N THR A 224 -13.41 -7.78 27.09
CA THR A 224 -14.47 -7.02 26.41
C THR A 224 -14.15 -6.87 24.92
N GLN A 225 -15.18 -6.86 24.08
CA GLN A 225 -15.01 -6.69 22.64
C GLN A 225 -14.68 -5.24 22.28
N VAL A 226 -13.85 -5.03 21.26
CA VAL A 226 -13.69 -3.74 20.58
C VAL A 226 -14.15 -3.86 19.14
N SER A 227 -14.73 -2.79 18.59
CA SER A 227 -15.12 -2.70 17.18
C SER A 227 -14.18 -1.76 16.44
N ALA A 228 -13.82 -2.11 15.21
CA ALA A 228 -13.01 -1.28 14.33
C ALA A 228 -13.49 -1.44 12.88
N THR A 229 -13.62 -0.33 12.16
CA THR A 229 -13.98 -0.34 10.74
C THR A 229 -12.73 -0.07 9.92
N THR A 230 -12.40 -0.99 9.02
CA THR A 230 -11.30 -0.79 8.06
C THR A 230 -11.65 0.35 7.12
N LYS A 231 -10.62 1.07 6.68
CA LYS A 231 -10.78 2.20 5.77
C LYS A 231 -11.19 1.76 4.38
N GLU A 232 -11.55 2.73 3.55
CA GLU A 232 -11.78 2.50 2.14
C GLU A 232 -10.57 1.85 1.49
N PHE A 233 -10.86 0.92 0.61
CA PHE A 233 -9.91 0.36 -0.32
C PHE A 233 -9.23 1.48 -1.13
N GLY A 234 -7.92 1.46 -1.36
CA GLY A 234 -7.22 2.55 -2.08
C GLY A 234 -6.94 3.82 -1.25
N ASP A 235 -7.63 4.06 -0.13
CA ASP A 235 -7.15 4.99 0.91
C ASP A 235 -5.98 4.30 1.63
N PRO A 236 -4.74 4.77 1.45
CA PRO A 236 -3.58 4.06 1.96
C PRO A 236 -3.43 4.23 3.49
N GLY A 237 -4.47 4.75 4.16
CA GLY A 237 -4.50 5.11 5.57
C GLY A 237 -3.77 6.42 5.84
N PRO A 238 -3.77 6.88 7.10
CA PRO A 238 -2.94 8.02 7.52
C PRO A 238 -1.47 7.68 7.26
N GLY A 239 -0.83 8.39 6.33
CA GLY A 239 0.59 8.23 6.01
C GLY A 239 0.92 7.37 4.79
N GLY A 240 -0.04 6.62 4.22
CA GLY A 240 0.22 5.85 3.00
C GLY A 240 0.18 6.72 1.72
N LYS A 241 0.84 6.28 0.64
CA LYS A 241 1.01 7.08 -0.59
C LYS A 241 0.31 6.47 -1.80
N ARG A 242 -0.43 7.30 -2.52
CA ARG A 242 -1.11 6.95 -3.78
C ARG A 242 -0.09 6.85 -4.92
N LYS A 243 -0.30 5.87 -5.78
CA LYS A 243 0.44 5.58 -7.01
C LYS A 243 -0.61 5.44 -8.11
N VAL A 244 -0.80 6.50 -8.89
CA VAL A 244 -1.92 6.68 -9.83
C VAL A 244 -1.40 6.66 -11.26
N GLY A 245 -1.66 5.59 -12.01
CA GLY A 245 -1.17 5.44 -13.38
C GLY A 245 -2.23 5.78 -14.43
N TYR A 246 -1.92 6.64 -15.39
CA TYR A 246 -2.81 6.89 -16.53
C TYR A 246 -2.62 5.83 -17.62
N PHE A 247 -3.70 5.13 -17.96
CA PHE A 247 -3.77 4.21 -19.09
C PHE A 247 -4.54 4.85 -20.24
N THR A 248 -3.88 5.09 -21.36
CA THR A 248 -4.49 5.70 -22.54
C THR A 248 -5.28 4.68 -23.35
N GLN A 249 -6.54 4.98 -23.66
CA GLN A 249 -7.46 4.22 -24.50
C GLN A 249 -6.80 3.82 -25.84
N TRP A 250 -6.15 4.78 -26.50
CA TRP A 250 -5.54 4.59 -27.82
C TRP A 250 -4.18 3.87 -27.77
N GLY A 251 -3.65 3.57 -26.58
CA GLY A 251 -2.37 2.88 -26.39
C GLY A 251 -2.33 1.48 -27.04
N ILE A 252 -3.48 0.88 -27.29
CA ILE A 252 -3.61 -0.46 -27.87
C ILE A 252 -3.36 -0.55 -29.39
N TYR A 253 -3.19 0.59 -30.06
CA TYR A 253 -2.93 0.67 -31.50
C TYR A 253 -1.42 0.74 -31.77
N ASP A 254 -0.90 1.85 -32.28
CA ASP A 254 0.51 2.00 -32.71
C ASP A 254 1.53 1.87 -31.56
N ARG A 255 1.07 2.10 -30.32
CA ARG A 255 1.84 1.89 -29.09
C ARG A 255 1.91 0.42 -28.69
N ALA A 256 0.98 -0.41 -29.16
CA ALA A 256 0.84 -1.82 -28.81
C ALA A 256 0.94 -2.08 -27.29
N TYR A 257 0.38 -1.17 -26.50
CA TYR A 257 0.37 -1.23 -25.05
C TYR A 257 -1.06 -1.57 -24.57
N TYR A 258 -1.23 -2.80 -24.12
CA TYR A 258 -2.47 -3.39 -23.65
C TYR A 258 -2.54 -3.37 -22.14
N VAL A 259 -3.74 -3.48 -21.56
CA VAL A 259 -3.93 -3.58 -20.10
C VAL A 259 -3.11 -4.74 -19.51
N LYS A 260 -2.93 -5.83 -20.26
CA LYS A 260 -2.03 -6.94 -19.90
C LYS A 260 -0.60 -6.49 -19.59
N ASN A 261 -0.08 -5.46 -20.25
CA ASN A 261 1.27 -4.97 -20.01
C ASN A 261 1.45 -4.37 -18.61
N LEU A 262 0.39 -3.85 -17.98
CA LEU A 262 0.43 -3.44 -16.57
C LEU A 262 0.70 -4.64 -15.65
N ASP A 263 0.11 -5.80 -15.95
CA ASP A 263 0.31 -7.04 -15.20
C ASP A 263 1.70 -7.64 -15.47
N THR A 264 2.06 -7.84 -16.75
CA THR A 264 3.32 -8.53 -17.11
C THR A 264 4.57 -7.73 -16.78
N SER A 265 4.48 -6.39 -16.74
CA SER A 265 5.58 -5.54 -16.25
C SER A 265 5.70 -5.53 -14.72
N GLY A 266 4.73 -6.09 -14.00
CA GLY A 266 4.61 -5.99 -12.55
C GLY A 266 4.22 -4.60 -12.05
N SER A 267 3.72 -3.71 -12.92
CA SER A 267 3.26 -2.37 -12.55
C SER A 267 1.94 -2.40 -11.79
N ALA A 268 1.01 -3.28 -12.18
CA ALA A 268 -0.30 -3.43 -11.54
C ALA A 268 -0.20 -3.76 -10.03
N ALA A 269 0.77 -4.58 -9.64
CA ALA A 269 1.02 -4.91 -8.23
C ALA A 269 1.53 -3.71 -7.40
N LYS A 270 2.09 -2.68 -8.05
CA LYS A 270 2.70 -1.50 -7.41
C LYS A 270 1.76 -0.31 -7.41
N LEU A 271 0.83 -0.25 -8.36
CA LEU A 271 -0.16 0.80 -8.46
C LEU A 271 -1.22 0.67 -7.35
N THR A 272 -1.79 1.81 -6.99
CA THR A 272 -3.00 1.89 -6.15
C THR A 272 -4.23 2.18 -7.01
N HIS A 273 -4.05 3.04 -8.02
CA HIS A 273 -5.11 3.52 -8.89
C HIS A 273 -4.65 3.47 -10.35
N ILE A 274 -5.62 3.24 -11.23
CA ILE A 274 -5.49 3.48 -12.66
C ILE A 274 -6.52 4.55 -13.04
N ASN A 275 -6.07 5.63 -13.67
CA ASN A 275 -6.98 6.55 -14.36
C ASN A 275 -7.04 6.11 -15.83
N TYR A 276 -8.23 5.73 -16.29
CA TYR A 276 -8.46 5.35 -17.68
C TYR A 276 -8.78 6.60 -18.51
N SER A 277 -7.98 6.85 -19.53
CA SER A 277 -8.04 8.05 -20.37
C SER A 277 -8.59 7.75 -21.75
N PHE A 278 -9.70 8.32 -22.19
CA PHE A 278 -10.56 9.27 -21.48
C PHE A 278 -12.03 8.97 -21.80
N GLY A 279 -12.94 9.54 -21.02
CA GLY A 279 -14.32 9.75 -21.45
C GLY A 279 -14.51 11.16 -22.00
N ASN A 280 -15.39 11.32 -22.98
CA ASN A 280 -15.67 12.59 -23.65
C ASN A 280 -17.08 13.11 -23.36
N LEU A 281 -17.29 14.41 -23.59
CA LEU A 281 -18.56 15.12 -23.47
C LEU A 281 -19.06 15.59 -24.83
N ASP A 282 -20.36 15.44 -25.07
CA ASP A 282 -20.99 16.01 -26.25
C ASP A 282 -21.19 17.52 -26.09
N SER A 283 -21.70 18.18 -27.12
CA SER A 283 -21.94 19.64 -27.10
C SER A 283 -23.00 20.11 -26.11
N SER A 284 -23.76 19.18 -25.50
CA SER A 284 -24.69 19.48 -24.40
C SER A 284 -24.05 19.29 -23.02
N GLY A 285 -22.76 18.93 -22.99
CA GLY A 285 -22.01 18.67 -21.77
C GLY A 285 -22.30 17.28 -21.18
N ARG A 286 -22.88 16.33 -21.93
CA ARG A 286 -23.23 14.99 -21.44
C ARG A 286 -22.20 13.96 -21.88
N CYS A 287 -21.98 12.93 -21.05
CA CYS A 287 -21.13 11.82 -21.46
C CYS A 287 -21.78 11.05 -22.62
N PHE A 288 -20.97 10.74 -23.62
CA PHE A 288 -21.38 9.94 -24.77
C PHE A 288 -20.27 8.99 -25.19
N GLN A 289 -20.58 8.14 -26.17
CA GLN A 289 -19.59 7.32 -26.83
C GLN A 289 -19.87 7.25 -28.33
N ALA A 290 -18.81 7.10 -29.12
CA ALA A 290 -18.87 6.94 -30.56
C ALA A 290 -17.75 6.00 -31.06
N ASN A 291 -17.81 5.61 -32.32
CA ASN A 291 -16.64 5.13 -33.06
C ASN A 291 -16.25 6.19 -34.09
N GLN A 292 -15.71 7.30 -33.60
CA GLN A 292 -15.41 8.46 -34.43
C GLN A 292 -14.11 9.13 -33.95
N LEU A 293 -13.14 9.22 -34.85
CA LEU A 293 -11.84 9.83 -34.57
C LEU A 293 -12.00 11.23 -33.96
N GLY A 294 -11.31 11.45 -32.85
CA GLY A 294 -11.35 12.71 -32.09
C GLY A 294 -12.62 12.94 -31.27
N GLN A 295 -13.59 12.03 -31.28
CA GLN A 295 -14.84 12.13 -30.52
C GLN A 295 -15.05 10.97 -29.54
N GLY A 296 -14.71 9.74 -29.94
CA GLY A 296 -14.86 8.55 -29.11
C GLY A 296 -14.34 7.30 -29.81
N ASP A 297 -14.05 6.26 -29.03
CA ASP A 297 -13.56 4.98 -29.53
C ASP A 297 -14.15 3.82 -28.71
N ALA A 298 -15.46 3.61 -28.84
CA ALA A 298 -16.15 2.45 -28.30
C ALA A 298 -15.45 1.13 -28.68
N TRP A 299 -14.82 1.10 -29.86
CA TRP A 299 -14.07 -0.05 -30.32
C TRP A 299 -12.93 -0.38 -29.36
N ALA A 300 -12.04 0.55 -29.07
CA ALA A 300 -10.98 0.35 -28.08
C ALA A 300 -11.54 0.09 -26.67
N ASP A 301 -12.56 0.84 -26.27
CA ASP A 301 -13.09 0.78 -24.91
C ASP A 301 -13.72 -0.57 -24.61
N TYR A 302 -14.68 -1.02 -25.41
CA TYR A 302 -15.49 -2.18 -25.05
C TYR A 302 -15.91 -3.12 -26.18
N GLN A 303 -15.51 -2.91 -27.43
CA GLN A 303 -15.92 -3.81 -28.54
C GLN A 303 -14.78 -4.66 -29.09
N ARG A 304 -13.53 -4.18 -29.04
CA ARG A 304 -12.36 -4.90 -29.56
C ARG A 304 -12.16 -6.18 -28.77
N ARG A 305 -12.26 -7.31 -29.47
CA ARG A 305 -11.99 -8.64 -28.91
C ARG A 305 -10.50 -8.93 -29.02
N PHE A 306 -9.86 -9.23 -27.89
CA PHE A 306 -8.45 -9.59 -27.85
C PHE A 306 -8.25 -11.11 -27.89
N THR A 307 -7.17 -11.54 -28.52
CA THR A 307 -6.70 -12.93 -28.48
C THR A 307 -6.05 -13.24 -27.13
N ALA A 308 -5.95 -14.53 -26.78
CA ALA A 308 -5.44 -14.99 -25.48
C ALA A 308 -4.05 -14.45 -25.10
N ASP A 309 -3.19 -14.20 -26.09
CA ASP A 309 -1.86 -13.61 -25.89
C ASP A 309 -1.91 -12.12 -25.46
N LEU A 310 -3.01 -11.42 -25.72
CA LEU A 310 -3.19 -10.00 -25.38
C LEU A 310 -4.11 -9.76 -24.17
N THR A 311 -4.77 -10.80 -23.64
CA THR A 311 -5.66 -10.67 -22.48
C THR A 311 -4.96 -10.93 -21.15
N VAL A 312 -5.49 -10.31 -20.09
CA VAL A 312 -4.94 -10.39 -18.72
C VAL A 312 -5.07 -11.82 -18.16
N ASN A 313 -6.21 -12.47 -18.40
CA ASN A 313 -6.47 -13.83 -17.90
C ASN A 313 -5.96 -14.95 -18.82
N GLY A 314 -5.34 -14.61 -19.96
CA GLY A 314 -4.84 -15.58 -20.93
C GLY A 314 -5.94 -16.30 -21.72
N GLN A 315 -7.17 -15.80 -21.71
CA GLN A 315 -8.31 -16.32 -22.48
C GLN A 315 -8.77 -15.28 -23.51
N GLY A 316 -8.99 -15.70 -24.76
CA GLY A 316 -9.46 -14.80 -25.80
C GLY A 316 -10.90 -14.36 -25.59
N ASP A 317 -11.22 -13.12 -25.96
CA ASP A 317 -12.58 -12.60 -25.95
C ASP A 317 -13.44 -13.31 -27.03
N VAL A 318 -14.70 -13.57 -26.72
CA VAL A 318 -15.69 -14.17 -27.62
C VAL A 318 -16.66 -13.13 -28.17
N TYR A 319 -17.24 -13.42 -29.34
CA TYR A 319 -18.08 -12.44 -30.05
C TYR A 319 -19.28 -11.95 -29.24
N ASN A 320 -20.05 -12.84 -28.61
CA ASN A 320 -21.31 -12.49 -27.94
C ASN A 320 -21.17 -11.97 -26.51
N GLN A 321 -19.95 -11.76 -26.00
CA GLN A 321 -19.79 -11.24 -24.63
C GLN A 321 -20.26 -9.78 -24.56
N PRO A 322 -20.90 -9.35 -23.46
CA PRO A 322 -21.45 -8.00 -23.33
C PRO A 322 -20.38 -6.91 -23.18
N LEU A 323 -19.13 -7.28 -22.82
CA LEU A 323 -18.03 -6.35 -22.60
C LEU A 323 -16.74 -6.96 -23.14
N ALA A 324 -16.06 -6.30 -24.07
CA ALA A 324 -14.72 -6.62 -24.54
C ALA A 324 -13.79 -5.40 -24.32
N GLY A 325 -12.77 -5.22 -25.14
CA GLY A 325 -11.92 -4.03 -25.16
C GLY A 325 -11.15 -3.78 -23.86
N ASN A 326 -10.62 -2.58 -23.72
CA ASN A 326 -9.85 -2.17 -22.55
C ASN A 326 -10.64 -2.33 -21.25
N LEU A 327 -11.94 -2.04 -21.25
CA LEU A 327 -12.78 -2.12 -20.06
C LEU A 327 -12.95 -3.56 -19.56
N ASN A 328 -13.09 -4.54 -20.46
CA ASN A 328 -13.08 -5.95 -20.04
C ASN A 328 -11.72 -6.34 -19.45
N GLN A 329 -10.63 -5.90 -20.08
CA GLN A 329 -9.29 -6.22 -19.57
C GLN A 329 -9.01 -5.54 -18.22
N LEU A 330 -9.51 -4.33 -17.97
CA LEU A 330 -9.43 -3.67 -16.66
C LEU A 330 -10.23 -4.44 -15.61
N LYS A 331 -11.42 -4.95 -15.94
CA LYS A 331 -12.21 -5.81 -15.04
C LYS A 331 -11.44 -7.08 -14.66
N GLN A 332 -10.77 -7.71 -15.63
CA GLN A 332 -9.92 -8.88 -15.39
C GLN A 332 -8.67 -8.51 -14.58
N LEU A 333 -8.07 -7.35 -14.82
CA LEU A 333 -6.93 -6.85 -14.06
C LEU A 333 -7.30 -6.65 -12.60
N LYS A 334 -8.43 -6.02 -12.29
CA LYS A 334 -8.94 -5.87 -10.92
C LYS A 334 -9.22 -7.22 -10.25
N ALA A 335 -9.72 -8.20 -10.99
CA ALA A 335 -9.92 -9.54 -10.44
C ALA A 335 -8.60 -10.21 -10.04
N LYS A 336 -7.51 -9.94 -10.79
CA LYS A 336 -6.17 -10.46 -10.50
C LYS A 336 -5.43 -9.64 -9.44
N HIS A 337 -5.68 -8.32 -9.41
CA HIS A 337 -5.08 -7.34 -8.52
C HIS A 337 -6.20 -6.65 -7.75
N PRO A 338 -6.83 -7.34 -6.79
CA PRO A 338 -7.97 -6.83 -6.05
C PRO A 338 -7.54 -5.82 -5.00
N HIS A 339 -6.38 -5.15 -5.15
CA HIS A 339 -5.94 -3.91 -4.48
C HIS A 339 -6.10 -2.65 -5.37
N LEU A 340 -6.36 -2.81 -6.67
CA LEU A 340 -6.46 -1.69 -7.62
C LEU A 340 -7.85 -1.05 -7.67
N LYS A 341 -7.85 0.28 -7.57
CA LYS A 341 -8.96 1.15 -7.97
C LYS A 341 -8.80 1.58 -9.42
N VAL A 342 -9.89 1.72 -10.16
CA VAL A 342 -9.88 2.23 -11.53
C VAL A 342 -10.88 3.37 -11.64
N ASN A 343 -10.40 4.57 -11.94
CA ASN A 343 -11.25 5.74 -12.18
C ASN A 343 -11.30 6.05 -13.67
N LEU A 344 -12.46 6.49 -14.15
CA LEU A 344 -12.54 7.06 -15.49
C LEU A 344 -12.13 8.52 -15.44
N SER A 345 -11.13 8.90 -16.22
CA SER A 345 -10.77 10.30 -16.40
C SER A 345 -11.61 10.91 -17.54
N LEU A 346 -12.39 11.94 -17.22
CA LEU A 346 -13.20 12.68 -18.18
C LEU A 346 -12.42 13.91 -18.65
N GLY A 347 -12.26 14.06 -19.96
CA GLY A 347 -11.58 15.22 -20.54
C GLY A 347 -10.16 14.93 -21.02
N GLY A 348 -9.19 15.62 -20.40
CA GLY A 348 -7.84 15.81 -20.90
C GLY A 348 -7.78 16.92 -21.96
N TRP A 349 -6.58 17.16 -22.48
CA TRP A 349 -6.26 18.27 -23.38
C TRP A 349 -7.30 18.50 -24.50
N THR A 350 -7.65 17.46 -25.27
CA THR A 350 -8.50 17.61 -26.47
C THR A 350 -10.00 17.45 -26.21
N TRP A 351 -10.41 16.87 -25.09
CA TRP A 351 -11.81 16.57 -24.78
C TRP A 351 -12.39 17.44 -23.66
N SER A 352 -11.66 18.49 -23.28
CA SER A 352 -12.11 19.47 -22.28
C SER A 352 -13.12 20.52 -22.79
N LYS A 353 -13.42 20.54 -24.09
CA LYS A 353 -14.13 21.63 -24.77
C LYS A 353 -15.47 22.04 -24.12
N TYR A 354 -16.27 21.05 -23.70
CA TYR A 354 -17.66 21.26 -23.29
C TYR A 354 -17.88 21.22 -21.76
N PHE A 355 -16.82 21.19 -20.95
CA PHE A 355 -16.98 21.26 -19.50
C PHE A 355 -17.59 22.57 -19.02
N SER A 356 -17.23 23.70 -19.61
CA SER A 356 -17.83 24.99 -19.24
C SER A 356 -19.35 24.99 -19.47
N ASP A 357 -19.83 24.34 -20.53
CA ASP A 357 -21.27 24.17 -20.78
C ASP A 357 -21.92 23.21 -19.78
N ALA A 358 -21.27 22.08 -19.50
CA ALA A 358 -21.70 21.14 -18.47
C ALA A 358 -21.82 21.80 -17.09
N ALA A 359 -20.88 22.69 -16.74
CA ALA A 359 -20.79 23.33 -15.44
C ALA A 359 -21.75 24.54 -15.27
N LEU A 360 -22.23 25.12 -16.37
CA LEU A 360 -22.83 26.47 -16.41
C LEU A 360 -24.06 26.66 -15.51
N THR A 361 -25.00 25.73 -15.52
CA THR A 361 -26.28 25.86 -14.79
C THR A 361 -26.51 24.67 -13.89
N ALA A 362 -27.36 24.80 -12.87
CA ALA A 362 -27.72 23.67 -12.02
C ALA A 362 -28.31 22.50 -12.82
N ALA A 363 -29.15 22.80 -13.83
CA ALA A 363 -29.76 21.80 -14.70
C ALA A 363 -28.71 21.10 -15.59
N SER A 364 -27.78 21.85 -16.19
CA SER A 364 -26.72 21.26 -17.03
C SER A 364 -25.76 20.40 -16.20
N ARG A 365 -25.39 20.84 -14.99
CA ARG A 365 -24.58 20.04 -14.05
C ARG A 365 -25.26 18.73 -13.69
N GLN A 366 -26.53 18.79 -13.30
CA GLN A 366 -27.30 17.60 -12.95
C GLN A 366 -27.40 16.63 -14.13
N ALA A 367 -27.65 17.14 -15.34
CA ALA A 367 -27.74 16.35 -16.55
C ALA A 367 -26.39 15.71 -16.95
N HIS A 368 -25.30 16.47 -16.85
CA HIS A 368 -23.94 15.99 -17.04
C HIS A 368 -23.64 14.82 -16.11
N VAL A 369 -23.70 15.05 -14.80
CA VAL A 369 -23.34 14.05 -13.78
C VAL A 369 -24.21 12.81 -13.91
N SER A 370 -25.52 12.96 -14.09
CA SER A 370 -26.44 11.84 -14.24
C SER A 370 -26.12 10.99 -15.48
N SER A 371 -25.82 11.63 -16.62
CA SER A 371 -25.47 10.92 -17.85
C SER A 371 -24.15 10.14 -17.74
N CYS A 372 -23.14 10.73 -17.11
CA CYS A 372 -21.83 10.13 -16.93
C CYS A 372 -21.88 8.99 -15.90
N LEU A 373 -22.59 9.18 -14.78
CA LEU A 373 -22.81 8.14 -13.77
C LEU A 373 -23.56 6.94 -14.38
N ASP A 374 -24.57 7.19 -15.22
CA ASP A 374 -25.31 6.11 -15.88
C ASP A 374 -24.45 5.29 -16.84
N MET A 375 -23.70 5.95 -17.72
CA MET A 375 -22.90 5.25 -18.70
C MET A 375 -21.70 4.53 -18.08
N TRP A 376 -20.97 5.21 -17.19
CA TRP A 376 -19.66 4.74 -16.74
C TRP A 376 -19.69 4.02 -15.39
N ILE A 377 -20.38 4.56 -14.39
CA ILE A 377 -20.42 3.96 -13.05
C ILE A 377 -21.43 2.82 -12.99
N LYS A 378 -22.67 3.03 -13.46
CA LYS A 378 -23.66 1.95 -13.61
C LYS A 378 -23.31 1.01 -14.77
N GLY A 379 -22.46 1.45 -15.69
CA GLY A 379 -21.95 0.64 -16.79
C GLY A 379 -22.96 0.42 -17.93
N ASN A 380 -23.93 1.33 -18.10
CA ASN A 380 -24.94 1.27 -19.17
C ASN A 380 -24.34 1.78 -20.50
N LEU A 381 -23.37 1.06 -21.05
CA LEU A 381 -22.72 1.45 -22.29
C LEU A 381 -23.67 1.34 -23.50
N PRO A 382 -23.62 2.27 -24.47
CA PRO A 382 -24.46 2.18 -25.66
C PRO A 382 -24.01 1.03 -26.59
N LYS A 383 -24.95 0.42 -27.31
CA LYS A 383 -24.63 -0.49 -28.43
C LYS A 383 -24.38 0.33 -29.68
N ILE A 384 -23.19 0.18 -30.28
CA ILE A 384 -22.74 0.99 -31.42
C ILE A 384 -22.34 0.07 -32.57
N GLY A 385 -22.72 0.42 -33.80
CA GLY A 385 -22.24 -0.25 -35.01
C GLY A 385 -22.73 -1.68 -35.23
N GLY A 386 -23.79 -2.12 -34.54
CA GLY A 386 -24.31 -3.49 -34.64
C GLY A 386 -23.52 -4.53 -33.85
N GLU A 387 -22.50 -4.10 -33.10
CA GLU A 387 -21.73 -4.97 -32.20
C GLU A 387 -22.59 -5.43 -31.00
N PRO A 388 -22.41 -6.67 -30.52
CA PRO A 388 -23.18 -7.18 -29.39
C PRO A 388 -22.77 -6.55 -28.05
N GLN A 389 -21.56 -5.99 -27.95
CA GLN A 389 -21.03 -5.36 -26.73
C GLN A 389 -21.78 -4.06 -26.40
N GLY A 390 -21.91 -3.80 -25.10
CA GLY A 390 -22.74 -2.75 -24.53
C GLY A 390 -24.10 -3.26 -24.07
N GLY A 391 -24.91 -2.34 -23.56
CA GLY A 391 -26.20 -2.59 -22.93
C GLY A 391 -26.18 -2.37 -21.41
N PRO A 392 -27.34 -2.51 -20.76
CA PRO A 392 -27.49 -2.22 -19.33
C PRO A 392 -26.51 -3.02 -18.47
N GLY A 393 -25.76 -2.32 -17.61
CA GLY A 393 -24.80 -2.92 -16.66
C GLY A 393 -23.61 -3.64 -17.29
N SER A 394 -23.39 -3.53 -18.60
CA SER A 394 -22.32 -4.25 -19.32
C SER A 394 -20.93 -3.96 -18.74
N ALA A 395 -20.67 -2.71 -18.34
CA ALA A 395 -19.42 -2.30 -17.69
C ALA A 395 -19.52 -2.12 -16.17
N ALA A 396 -20.58 -2.60 -15.52
CA ALA A 396 -20.73 -2.44 -14.08
C ALA A 396 -19.54 -3.07 -13.32
N GLY A 397 -19.00 -2.31 -12.36
CA GLY A 397 -17.86 -2.69 -11.52
C GLY A 397 -16.48 -2.51 -12.16
N VAL A 398 -16.40 -2.01 -13.40
CA VAL A 398 -15.11 -1.61 -14.00
C VAL A 398 -14.53 -0.42 -13.24
N PHE A 399 -15.32 0.65 -13.09
CA PHE A 399 -14.88 1.89 -12.45
C PHE A 399 -15.28 1.96 -10.98
N ASP A 400 -14.38 2.49 -10.16
CA ASP A 400 -14.55 2.77 -8.72
C ASP A 400 -14.72 4.27 -8.45
N GLY A 401 -14.72 5.10 -9.49
CA GLY A 401 -14.82 6.55 -9.36
C GLY A 401 -14.63 7.29 -10.68
N ILE A 402 -14.62 8.61 -10.58
CA ILE A 402 -14.43 9.56 -11.68
C ILE A 402 -13.25 10.49 -11.37
N ASP A 403 -12.45 10.77 -12.37
CA ASP A 403 -11.43 11.80 -12.39
C ASP A 403 -11.86 12.91 -13.35
N LEU A 404 -11.89 14.16 -12.87
CA LEU A 404 -12.23 15.33 -13.66
C LEU A 404 -10.96 15.97 -14.21
N ASP A 405 -10.70 15.76 -15.48
CA ASP A 405 -9.56 16.32 -16.19
C ASP A 405 -10.02 17.44 -17.13
N TRP A 406 -10.53 18.53 -16.54
CA TRP A 406 -10.91 19.74 -17.28
C TRP A 406 -9.72 20.68 -17.40
N GLU A 407 -9.24 20.84 -18.63
CA GLU A 407 -8.14 21.73 -18.99
C GLU A 407 -8.62 22.97 -19.79
N TRP A 408 -8.92 24.13 -19.18
CA TRP A 408 -8.90 24.47 -17.76
C TRP A 408 -10.11 25.37 -17.41
N PRO A 409 -10.71 25.26 -16.21
CA PRO A 409 -11.77 26.16 -15.79
C PRO A 409 -11.28 27.62 -15.83
N GLY A 410 -12.00 28.49 -16.54
CA GLY A 410 -11.74 29.95 -16.52
C GLY A 410 -10.42 30.36 -17.17
N SER A 411 -9.77 29.48 -17.93
CA SER A 411 -8.50 29.77 -18.60
C SER A 411 -8.35 28.95 -19.89
N GLU A 412 -7.51 29.45 -20.78
CA GLU A 412 -7.24 28.77 -22.05
C GLU A 412 -6.50 27.43 -21.83
N GLY A 413 -6.92 26.41 -22.58
CA GLY A 413 -6.29 25.11 -22.70
C GLY A 413 -6.05 24.79 -24.17
N ASN A 414 -6.57 23.65 -24.65
CA ASN A 414 -6.57 23.37 -26.08
C ASN A 414 -7.41 24.40 -26.85
N THR A 415 -6.95 24.77 -28.04
CA THR A 415 -7.61 25.79 -28.87
C THR A 415 -9.04 25.36 -29.21
N GLY A 416 -9.99 26.27 -28.97
CA GLY A 416 -11.41 26.05 -29.24
C GLY A 416 -12.22 25.50 -28.06
N ASN A 417 -11.59 25.34 -26.89
CA ASN A 417 -12.32 25.11 -25.64
C ASN A 417 -13.26 26.29 -25.33
N VAL A 418 -14.41 26.00 -24.73
CA VAL A 418 -15.32 27.04 -24.24
C VAL A 418 -14.82 27.48 -22.86
N VAL A 419 -14.52 28.78 -22.73
CA VAL A 419 -13.96 29.36 -21.50
C VAL A 419 -14.85 30.49 -21.03
N ARG A 420 -15.21 30.50 -19.74
CA ARG A 420 -16.05 31.53 -19.12
C ARG A 420 -15.46 32.01 -17.80
N PRO A 421 -15.60 33.30 -17.44
CA PRO A 421 -15.14 33.80 -16.15
C PRO A 421 -15.88 33.14 -14.96
N GLU A 422 -17.12 32.68 -15.16
CA GLU A 422 -17.91 31.97 -14.14
C GLU A 422 -17.41 30.55 -13.86
N ASP A 423 -16.52 30.01 -14.70
CA ASP A 423 -16.01 28.64 -14.57
C ASP A 423 -15.37 28.38 -13.21
N LYS A 424 -14.83 29.41 -12.55
CA LYS A 424 -14.29 29.29 -11.20
C LYS A 424 -15.30 28.76 -10.18
N GLN A 425 -16.46 29.41 -10.11
CA GLN A 425 -17.54 28.99 -9.22
C GLN A 425 -18.27 27.77 -9.78
N ASN A 426 -18.41 27.68 -11.10
CA ASN A 426 -19.10 26.57 -11.74
C ASN A 426 -18.34 25.25 -11.58
N PHE A 427 -17.01 25.26 -11.57
CA PHE A 427 -16.21 24.07 -11.27
C PHE A 427 -16.48 23.57 -9.85
N THR A 428 -16.47 24.44 -8.84
CA THR A 428 -16.84 24.08 -7.46
C THR A 428 -18.22 23.45 -7.40
N LEU A 429 -19.22 24.06 -8.04
CA LEU A 429 -20.58 23.55 -8.07
C LEU A 429 -20.71 22.24 -8.84
N LEU A 430 -19.89 22.02 -9.87
CA LEU A 430 -19.83 20.77 -10.62
C LEU A 430 -19.24 19.63 -9.77
N VAL A 431 -18.14 19.87 -9.07
CA VAL A 431 -17.53 18.89 -8.15
C VAL A 431 -18.51 18.51 -7.03
N GLN A 432 -19.21 19.50 -6.46
CA GLN A 432 -20.24 19.25 -5.43
C GLN A 432 -21.42 18.42 -5.97
N GLU A 433 -21.86 18.68 -7.19
CA GLU A 433 -22.93 17.91 -7.82
C GLU A 433 -22.50 16.47 -8.13
N TRP A 434 -21.25 16.27 -8.55
CA TRP A 434 -20.64 14.94 -8.70
C TRP A 434 -20.64 14.18 -7.38
N ARG A 435 -20.10 14.77 -6.31
CA ARG A 435 -20.05 14.14 -4.97
C ARG A 435 -21.45 13.76 -4.49
N ARG A 436 -22.42 14.67 -4.62
CA ARG A 436 -23.82 14.42 -4.24
C ARG A 436 -24.43 13.21 -4.94
N GLN A 437 -24.27 13.09 -6.27
CA GLN A 437 -24.85 11.96 -7.01
C GLN A 437 -24.08 10.65 -6.79
N LEU A 438 -22.75 10.70 -6.66
CA LEU A 438 -21.93 9.54 -6.33
C LEU A 438 -22.27 9.00 -4.94
N ASP A 439 -22.46 9.85 -3.93
CA ASP A 439 -22.87 9.44 -2.58
C ASP A 439 -24.26 8.82 -2.59
N ALA A 440 -25.20 9.45 -3.30
CA ALA A 440 -26.55 8.93 -3.43
C ALA A 440 -26.57 7.55 -4.10
N TYR A 441 -25.76 7.33 -5.14
CA TYR A 441 -25.65 6.02 -5.77
C TYR A 441 -24.86 5.02 -4.90
N GLY A 442 -23.79 5.48 -4.27
CA GLY A 442 -22.97 4.74 -3.32
C GLY A 442 -23.81 4.14 -2.18
N ALA A 443 -24.72 4.92 -1.62
CA ALA A 443 -25.68 4.45 -0.61
C ALA A 443 -26.59 3.29 -1.10
N THR A 444 -26.87 3.19 -2.40
CA THR A 444 -27.67 2.08 -2.96
C THR A 444 -26.85 0.81 -3.19
N THR A 445 -25.53 0.94 -3.31
CA THR A 445 -24.61 -0.17 -3.59
C THR A 445 -23.74 -0.55 -2.38
N GLY A 446 -23.77 0.23 -1.30
CA GLY A 446 -22.91 0.06 -0.13
C GLY A 446 -21.44 0.36 -0.42
N LYS A 447 -21.16 1.27 -1.35
CA LYS A 447 -19.79 1.61 -1.78
C LYS A 447 -19.56 3.11 -1.72
N HIS A 448 -18.35 3.53 -1.36
CA HIS A 448 -17.85 4.85 -1.74
C HIS A 448 -17.31 4.81 -3.18
N TYR A 449 -17.69 5.79 -3.99
CA TYR A 449 -17.10 6.00 -5.31
C TYR A 449 -16.20 7.23 -5.25
N GLU A 450 -14.98 7.10 -5.75
CA GLU A 450 -14.00 8.18 -5.71
C GLU A 450 -14.38 9.32 -6.66
N LEU A 451 -14.08 10.54 -6.24
CA LEU A 451 -14.12 11.74 -7.06
C LEU A 451 -12.77 12.44 -6.97
N THR A 452 -12.08 12.50 -8.10
CA THR A 452 -10.74 13.08 -8.24
C THR A 452 -10.71 14.13 -9.34
N ALA A 453 -9.62 14.88 -9.43
CA ALA A 453 -9.42 15.85 -10.51
C ALA A 453 -7.93 15.99 -10.85
N PHE A 454 -7.63 16.22 -12.13
CA PHE A 454 -6.31 16.66 -12.59
C PHE A 454 -6.21 18.18 -12.57
N LEU A 455 -5.13 18.69 -11.98
CA LEU A 455 -4.98 20.10 -11.64
C LEU A 455 -3.75 20.73 -12.33
N PRO A 456 -3.85 21.98 -12.81
CA PRO A 456 -2.78 22.63 -13.56
C PRO A 456 -1.56 22.97 -12.70
N ALA A 457 -0.40 23.02 -13.37
CA ALA A 457 0.85 23.51 -12.78
C ALA A 457 0.91 25.04 -12.69
N ASP A 458 0.23 25.75 -13.59
CA ASP A 458 0.31 27.21 -13.74
C ASP A 458 -0.48 27.94 -12.64
N PRO A 459 0.19 28.73 -11.75
CA PRO A 459 -0.48 29.47 -10.70
C PRO A 459 -1.57 30.43 -11.18
N ASP A 460 -1.46 30.99 -12.39
CA ASP A 460 -2.48 31.89 -12.94
C ASP A 460 -3.77 31.14 -13.24
N LYS A 461 -3.67 29.91 -13.76
CA LYS A 461 -4.83 29.01 -13.98
C LYS A 461 -5.48 28.59 -12.67
N VAL A 462 -4.68 28.35 -11.62
CA VAL A 462 -5.22 28.07 -10.26
C VAL A 462 -6.08 29.24 -9.78
N VAL A 463 -5.58 30.48 -9.93
CA VAL A 463 -6.29 31.69 -9.51
C VAL A 463 -7.57 31.90 -10.33
N ALA A 464 -7.50 31.69 -11.64
CA ALA A 464 -8.61 31.90 -12.55
C ALA A 464 -9.73 30.85 -12.40
N GLY A 465 -9.38 29.59 -12.14
CA GLY A 465 -10.31 28.46 -12.28
C GLY A 465 -10.82 27.81 -11.00
N PHE A 466 -10.22 28.05 -9.83
CA PHE A 466 -10.46 27.17 -8.68
C PHE A 466 -10.71 27.90 -7.35
N GLU A 467 -11.78 27.53 -6.65
CA GLU A 467 -11.98 27.82 -5.23
C GLU A 467 -11.37 26.69 -4.40
N VAL A 468 -10.03 26.68 -4.31
CA VAL A 468 -9.21 25.56 -3.80
C VAL A 468 -9.78 24.89 -2.54
N ASN A 469 -10.03 25.63 -1.46
CA ASN A 469 -10.57 25.04 -0.23
C ASN A 469 -11.89 24.29 -0.44
N ARG A 470 -12.79 24.85 -1.27
CA ARG A 470 -14.15 24.35 -1.44
C ARG A 470 -14.21 23.09 -2.30
N ILE A 471 -13.30 22.94 -3.26
CA ILE A 471 -13.26 21.73 -4.09
C ILE A 471 -12.75 20.53 -3.29
N PHE A 472 -11.81 20.74 -2.36
CA PHE A 472 -11.27 19.66 -1.52
C PHE A 472 -12.24 19.20 -0.42
N ASP A 473 -13.35 19.91 -0.17
CA ASP A 473 -14.45 19.39 0.65
C ASP A 473 -15.18 18.22 -0.03
N SER A 474 -15.05 18.09 -1.35
CA SER A 474 -15.79 17.11 -2.17
C SER A 474 -14.88 16.11 -2.90
N LEU A 475 -13.66 16.51 -3.27
CA LEU A 475 -12.68 15.59 -3.87
C LEU A 475 -12.14 14.62 -2.83
N ASP A 476 -11.84 13.38 -3.23
CA ASP A 476 -11.12 12.35 -2.47
C ASP A 476 -9.61 12.64 -2.45
N PHE A 477 -9.07 12.99 -3.60
CA PHE A 477 -7.73 13.57 -3.79
C PHE A 477 -7.67 14.23 -5.17
N ALA A 478 -6.57 14.90 -5.47
CA ALA A 478 -6.32 15.47 -6.79
C ALA A 478 -4.92 15.14 -7.27
N THR A 479 -4.79 14.92 -8.57
CA THR A 479 -3.51 14.75 -9.26
C THR A 479 -3.04 16.13 -9.74
N LEU A 480 -1.76 16.45 -9.55
CA LEU A 480 -1.19 17.75 -9.87
C LEU A 480 -0.20 17.61 -11.02
N GLN A 481 -0.36 18.41 -12.07
CA GLN A 481 0.58 18.46 -13.19
C GLN A 481 1.98 18.83 -12.68
N GLY A 482 2.91 17.86 -12.74
CA GLY A 482 4.31 18.00 -12.35
C GLY A 482 5.28 17.87 -13.52
N TYR A 483 4.77 18.10 -14.73
CA TYR A 483 5.42 17.96 -16.02
C TYR A 483 4.86 19.00 -17.00
N ASP A 484 5.33 18.99 -18.25
CA ASP A 484 4.93 19.98 -19.28
C ASP A 484 5.18 21.43 -18.89
N LEU A 485 6.15 21.67 -17.99
CA LEU A 485 6.53 23.01 -17.58
C LEU A 485 7.20 23.79 -18.73
N HIS A 486 7.90 23.07 -19.61
CA HIS A 486 8.55 23.57 -20.82
C HIS A 486 8.54 22.49 -21.91
N GLY A 487 8.46 22.90 -23.18
CA GLY A 487 8.38 21.99 -24.32
C GLY A 487 8.71 22.65 -25.64
N ALA A 488 8.58 21.92 -26.75
CA ALA A 488 8.96 22.40 -28.09
C ALA A 488 8.19 23.65 -28.59
N TRP A 489 7.16 24.09 -27.86
CA TRP A 489 6.52 25.40 -28.04
C TRP A 489 7.41 26.56 -27.59
N ASP A 490 8.40 26.32 -26.72
CA ASP A 490 9.41 27.29 -26.32
C ASP A 490 10.57 27.30 -27.33
N PRO A 491 11.06 28.48 -27.75
CA PRO A 491 12.18 28.58 -28.70
C PRO A 491 13.54 28.24 -28.08
N VAL A 492 13.59 28.06 -26.76
CA VAL A 492 14.79 27.78 -25.98
C VAL A 492 14.56 26.50 -25.20
N THR A 493 15.52 25.58 -25.25
CA THR A 493 15.51 24.34 -24.48
C THR A 493 15.39 24.64 -22.99
N ASN A 494 14.48 23.98 -22.29
CA ASN A 494 14.35 24.11 -20.84
C ASN A 494 13.86 22.79 -20.23
N ASN A 495 13.55 22.78 -18.94
CA ASN A 495 13.20 21.59 -18.22
C ASN A 495 11.70 21.35 -18.12
N GLN A 496 11.22 20.17 -18.54
CA GLN A 496 9.79 19.90 -18.54
C GLN A 496 9.19 19.57 -17.16
N SER A 497 9.99 19.22 -16.15
CA SER A 497 9.50 18.55 -14.93
C SER A 497 10.37 18.82 -13.70
N ALA A 498 11.11 19.94 -13.67
CA ALA A 498 12.06 20.25 -12.62
C ALA A 498 11.38 20.38 -11.25
N LEU A 499 12.00 19.77 -10.23
CA LEU A 499 11.51 19.89 -8.85
C LEU A 499 11.50 21.34 -8.36
N ARG A 500 12.58 22.07 -8.63
CA ARG A 500 12.77 23.47 -8.26
C ARG A 500 13.17 24.29 -9.47
N LEU A 501 12.93 25.60 -9.39
CA LEU A 501 13.27 26.53 -10.46
C LEU A 501 14.79 26.51 -10.71
N PRO A 502 15.24 26.16 -11.94
CA PRO A 502 16.66 26.20 -12.27
C PRO A 502 17.27 27.59 -12.15
N ALA A 503 18.55 27.63 -11.79
CA ALA A 503 19.30 28.89 -11.83
C ALA A 503 19.36 29.40 -13.28
N ASN A 504 19.02 30.67 -13.48
CA ASN A 504 18.96 31.31 -14.81
C ASN A 504 17.95 30.65 -15.77
N ASP A 505 16.81 30.17 -15.25
CA ASP A 505 15.69 29.71 -16.08
C ASP A 505 15.31 30.79 -17.12
N PRO A 506 15.33 30.46 -18.43
CA PRO A 506 15.05 31.40 -19.51
C PRO A 506 13.55 31.51 -19.86
N GLY A 507 12.70 30.78 -19.14
CA GLY A 507 11.28 30.69 -19.39
C GLY A 507 10.57 32.04 -19.26
N PRO A 508 9.46 32.25 -20.00
CA PRO A 508 8.70 33.49 -19.93
C PRO A 508 8.04 33.70 -18.56
N LYS A 509 7.90 32.63 -17.77
CA LYS A 509 7.40 32.60 -16.40
C LYS A 509 8.18 31.56 -15.60
N PRO A 510 8.34 31.74 -14.28
CA PRO A 510 9.01 30.77 -13.44
C PRO A 510 8.10 29.56 -13.20
N TYR A 511 8.50 28.39 -13.73
CA TYR A 511 7.80 27.13 -13.51
C TYR A 511 8.71 26.09 -12.83
N SER A 512 8.14 25.40 -11.85
CA SER A 512 8.72 24.22 -11.22
C SER A 512 7.61 23.46 -10.49
N VAL A 513 7.86 22.20 -10.17
CA VAL A 513 6.96 21.39 -9.32
C VAL A 513 6.72 22.06 -7.96
N GLU A 514 7.75 22.66 -7.36
CA GLU A 514 7.64 23.39 -6.09
C GLU A 514 6.71 24.60 -6.21
N ILE A 515 6.83 25.40 -7.28
CA ILE A 515 5.96 26.55 -7.55
C ILE A 515 4.51 26.09 -7.75
N ALA A 516 4.29 25.06 -8.58
CA ALA A 516 2.98 24.48 -8.82
C ALA A 516 2.34 23.99 -7.50
N THR A 517 3.07 23.19 -6.73
CA THR A 517 2.59 22.66 -5.44
C THR A 517 2.25 23.79 -4.46
N ASN A 518 3.11 24.80 -4.35
CA ASN A 518 2.88 25.95 -3.47
C ASN A 518 1.68 26.78 -3.90
N ALA A 519 1.37 26.87 -5.20
CA ALA A 519 0.18 27.56 -5.67
C ALA A 519 -1.10 26.95 -5.08
N TRP A 520 -1.14 25.62 -4.94
CA TRP A 520 -2.27 24.89 -4.35
C TRP A 520 -2.28 24.92 -2.82
N THR A 521 -1.16 24.57 -2.18
CA THR A 521 -1.11 24.48 -0.71
C THR A 521 -1.27 25.83 -0.03
N SER A 522 -0.72 26.91 -0.60
CA SER A 522 -0.92 28.28 -0.06
C SER A 522 -2.36 28.77 -0.14
N ARG A 523 -3.19 28.14 -1.00
CA ARG A 523 -4.62 28.41 -1.14
C ARG A 523 -5.50 27.40 -0.39
N GLY A 524 -4.86 26.54 0.42
CA GLY A 524 -5.45 25.63 1.38
C GLY A 524 -5.82 24.24 0.85
N ALA A 525 -5.26 23.84 -0.30
CA ALA A 525 -5.26 22.43 -0.68
C ALA A 525 -4.51 21.60 0.38
N PRO A 526 -5.11 20.53 0.93
CA PRO A 526 -4.43 19.65 1.87
C PRO A 526 -3.32 18.87 1.15
N ALA A 527 -2.08 19.06 1.59
CA ALA A 527 -0.89 18.46 0.97
C ALA A 527 -1.01 16.94 0.80
N ASN A 528 -1.51 16.23 1.82
CA ASN A 528 -1.70 14.78 1.80
C ASN A 528 -2.78 14.28 0.82
N ARG A 529 -3.50 15.19 0.14
CA ARG A 529 -4.46 14.88 -0.94
C ARG A 529 -4.02 15.41 -2.30
N LEU A 530 -2.81 15.98 -2.41
CA LEU A 530 -2.17 16.34 -3.67
C LEU A 530 -1.21 15.21 -4.09
N VAL A 531 -1.47 14.63 -5.25
CA VAL A 531 -0.69 13.51 -5.82
C VAL A 531 0.14 14.06 -6.99
N LEU A 532 1.46 14.10 -6.85
CA LEU A 532 2.36 14.79 -7.79
C LEU A 532 2.54 14.00 -9.10
N GLY A 533 2.29 14.64 -10.23
CA GLY A 533 2.53 14.10 -11.56
C GLY A 533 4.03 13.91 -11.88
N VAL A 534 4.35 12.76 -12.47
CA VAL A 534 5.69 12.36 -12.91
C VAL A 534 5.58 11.89 -14.37
N PRO A 535 6.39 12.44 -15.30
CA PRO A 535 6.31 12.07 -16.70
C PRO A 535 7.09 10.77 -16.97
N PHE A 536 6.46 9.81 -17.62
CA PHE A 536 7.11 8.62 -18.19
C PHE A 536 7.51 8.85 -19.67
N TYR A 537 7.64 10.11 -20.04
CA TYR A 537 8.03 10.58 -21.37
C TYR A 537 8.98 11.77 -21.23
N SER A 538 9.53 12.18 -22.36
CA SER A 538 10.44 13.28 -22.51
C SER A 538 9.84 14.43 -23.30
N ARG A 539 10.38 15.63 -23.13
CA ARG A 539 10.22 16.73 -24.08
C ARG A 539 11.56 17.06 -24.70
N GLY A 540 11.57 17.48 -25.96
CA GLY A 540 12.81 17.69 -26.67
C GLY A 540 12.79 18.66 -27.83
N TRP A 541 13.99 19.09 -28.18
CA TRP A 541 14.28 20.06 -29.24
C TRP A 541 15.43 19.57 -30.13
N THR A 542 15.49 20.04 -31.36
CA THR A 542 16.58 19.79 -32.30
C THR A 542 17.05 21.08 -32.99
N GLY A 543 18.21 21.02 -33.64
CA GLY A 543 18.93 22.21 -34.10
C GLY A 543 19.34 23.11 -32.94
N VAL A 544 19.59 22.50 -31.78
CA VAL A 544 19.99 23.19 -30.57
C VAL A 544 21.43 23.66 -30.71
N THR A 545 21.70 24.90 -30.32
CA THR A 545 23.06 25.44 -30.30
C THR A 545 23.96 24.60 -29.39
N ASN A 546 25.11 24.15 -29.89
CA ASN A 546 26.05 23.31 -29.14
C ASN A 546 26.88 24.13 -28.13
N ALA A 547 26.22 24.58 -27.08
CA ALA A 547 26.81 25.27 -25.93
C ALA A 547 26.08 24.84 -24.65
N ASN A 548 26.74 24.95 -23.49
CA ASN A 548 26.15 24.58 -22.20
C ASN A 548 25.47 23.19 -22.19
N ASN A 549 26.03 22.23 -22.92
CA ASN A 549 25.45 20.89 -23.09
C ASN A 549 23.98 20.91 -23.56
N GLY A 550 23.62 21.90 -24.40
CA GLY A 550 22.29 22.10 -24.94
C GLY A 550 21.28 22.69 -23.97
N LEU A 551 21.61 22.94 -22.69
CA LEU A 551 20.68 23.53 -21.72
C LEU A 551 20.57 25.04 -21.90
N HIS A 552 19.33 25.56 -21.89
CA HIS A 552 18.99 26.98 -22.09
C HIS A 552 19.53 27.57 -23.41
N GLN A 553 19.57 26.75 -24.46
CA GLN A 553 20.03 27.14 -25.78
C GLN A 553 18.87 27.28 -26.76
N LYS A 554 19.03 28.15 -27.76
CA LYS A 554 18.06 28.27 -28.86
C LYS A 554 17.98 26.97 -29.63
N ALA A 555 16.76 26.59 -29.97
CA ALA A 555 16.44 25.49 -30.86
C ALA A 555 15.76 26.01 -32.12
N THR A 556 15.84 25.25 -33.21
CA THR A 556 15.10 25.58 -34.43
C THR A 556 13.79 24.81 -34.53
N ASP A 557 13.67 23.70 -33.80
CA ASP A 557 12.52 22.82 -33.93
C ASP A 557 12.34 21.85 -32.74
N GLY A 558 11.18 21.19 -32.68
CA GLY A 558 10.94 20.06 -31.78
C GLY A 558 11.71 18.81 -32.22
N ALA A 559 12.26 18.06 -31.26
CA ALA A 559 13.03 16.85 -31.55
C ALA A 559 12.17 15.77 -32.24
N PRO A 560 12.76 14.91 -33.08
CA PRO A 560 11.98 13.89 -33.81
C PRO A 560 11.56 12.76 -32.87
N GLY A 561 10.34 12.84 -32.34
CA GLY A 561 9.70 11.77 -31.56
C GLY A 561 8.89 10.82 -32.44
N ARG A 562 8.73 9.57 -32.00
CA ARG A 562 8.05 8.51 -32.76
C ARG A 562 6.56 8.81 -33.03
N TYR A 563 5.85 9.29 -32.02
CA TYR A 563 4.40 9.51 -32.08
C TYR A 563 4.03 10.97 -32.24
N GLU A 564 4.80 11.85 -31.61
CA GLU A 564 4.62 13.29 -31.67
C GLU A 564 5.97 13.98 -31.67
N LYS A 565 6.09 15.04 -32.47
CA LYS A 565 7.30 15.83 -32.52
C LYS A 565 7.51 16.59 -31.21
N GLY A 566 8.72 16.52 -30.68
CA GLY A 566 9.12 17.14 -29.42
C GLY A 566 8.74 16.33 -28.18
N ILE A 567 8.21 15.11 -28.35
CA ILE A 567 7.83 14.20 -27.26
C ILE A 567 8.32 12.80 -27.57
N GLU A 568 8.92 12.11 -26.60
CA GLU A 568 9.31 10.71 -26.80
C GLU A 568 9.20 9.90 -25.50
N ASP A 569 8.74 8.65 -25.61
CA ASP A 569 8.56 7.75 -24.46
C ASP A 569 9.90 7.45 -23.76
N TYR A 570 9.91 7.34 -22.42
CA TYR A 570 11.14 7.01 -21.70
C TYR A 570 11.80 5.72 -22.21
N LYS A 571 11.01 4.68 -22.51
CA LYS A 571 11.52 3.41 -23.08
C LYS A 571 12.28 3.58 -24.40
N LEU A 572 12.04 4.66 -25.14
CA LEU A 572 12.71 5.00 -26.40
C LEU A 572 13.86 6.01 -26.20
N ILE A 573 13.81 6.81 -25.13
CA ILE A 573 14.92 7.67 -24.69
C ILE A 573 16.05 6.88 -24.05
N LYS A 574 15.75 5.91 -23.18
CA LYS A 574 16.76 5.14 -22.43
C LYS A 574 17.85 4.53 -23.34
N PRO A 575 17.53 3.88 -24.49
CA PRO A 575 18.56 3.35 -25.39
C PRO A 575 19.54 4.42 -25.92
N LEU A 576 19.14 5.71 -25.96
CA LEU A 576 19.97 6.78 -26.49
C LEU A 576 21.24 7.05 -25.67
N LEU A 577 21.23 6.66 -24.38
CA LEU A 577 22.42 6.70 -23.51
C LEU A 577 23.60 5.92 -24.10
N ASN A 578 23.33 4.96 -24.99
CA ASN A 578 24.34 4.15 -25.65
C ASN A 578 24.55 4.53 -27.13
N SER A 579 23.99 5.67 -27.60
CA SER A 579 24.04 6.09 -29.01
C SER A 579 24.51 7.53 -29.23
N GLY A 580 25.56 7.95 -28.51
CA GLY A 580 26.22 9.24 -28.71
C GLY A 580 25.54 10.43 -28.03
N TYR A 581 24.47 10.20 -27.25
CA TYR A 581 23.96 11.19 -26.31
C TYR A 581 24.73 11.13 -24.99
N GLN A 582 24.98 12.29 -24.41
CA GLN A 582 25.55 12.44 -23.07
C GLN A 582 24.45 12.80 -22.08
N LEU A 583 24.43 12.09 -20.95
CA LEU A 583 23.52 12.36 -19.84
C LEU A 583 24.08 13.47 -18.96
N HIS A 584 23.26 14.46 -18.70
CA HIS A 584 23.54 15.57 -17.79
C HIS A 584 22.41 15.69 -16.77
N ARG A 585 22.73 16.28 -15.62
CA ARG A 585 21.78 16.46 -14.51
C ARG A 585 22.04 17.75 -13.77
N ASP A 586 20.96 18.36 -13.30
CA ASP A 586 21.00 19.37 -12.25
C ASP A 586 20.35 18.76 -11.00
N ALA A 587 21.20 18.41 -10.03
CA ALA A 587 20.75 17.76 -8.81
C ALA A 587 20.01 18.70 -7.84
N VAL A 588 20.25 20.01 -7.93
CA VAL A 588 19.63 21.01 -7.06
C VAL A 588 18.20 21.26 -7.52
N SER A 589 18.05 21.49 -8.82
CA SER A 589 16.76 21.71 -9.48
C SER A 589 15.98 20.43 -9.69
N GLY A 590 16.65 19.26 -9.64
CA GLY A 590 16.04 17.93 -9.66
C GLY A 590 15.54 17.54 -11.04
N HIS A 591 16.44 17.54 -12.02
CA HIS A 591 16.12 17.10 -13.38
C HIS A 591 17.32 16.55 -14.16
N ALA A 592 17.03 15.83 -15.24
CA ALA A 592 18.01 15.25 -16.15
C ALA A 592 17.72 15.57 -17.62
N TRP A 593 18.76 15.57 -18.44
CA TRP A 593 18.62 15.68 -19.88
C TRP A 593 19.72 14.92 -20.64
N LEU A 594 19.41 14.54 -21.88
CA LEU A 594 20.33 14.00 -22.85
C LEU A 594 20.65 15.04 -23.91
N PHE A 595 21.90 15.12 -24.33
CA PHE A 595 22.33 15.97 -25.43
C PHE A 595 23.41 15.31 -26.29
N ASN A 596 23.31 15.40 -27.61
CA ASN A 596 24.30 14.83 -28.55
C ASN A 596 25.06 15.89 -29.37
N GLY A 597 24.95 17.17 -29.02
CA GLY A 597 25.50 18.28 -29.80
C GLY A 597 24.50 18.99 -30.71
N SER A 598 23.29 18.45 -30.90
CA SER A 598 22.21 19.09 -31.70
C SER A 598 20.80 18.82 -31.18
N THR A 599 20.55 17.63 -30.63
CA THR A 599 19.24 17.21 -30.11
C THR A 599 19.29 17.13 -28.59
N PHE A 600 18.30 17.75 -27.94
CA PHE A 600 18.13 17.81 -26.49
C PHE A 600 16.85 17.08 -26.09
N TRP A 601 16.92 16.24 -25.05
CA TRP A 601 15.75 15.60 -24.42
C TRP A 601 15.79 15.76 -22.90
N THR A 602 14.75 16.33 -22.30
CA THR A 602 14.56 16.40 -20.83
C THR A 602 13.53 15.40 -20.38
N PHE A 603 13.82 14.66 -19.31
CA PHE A 603 13.02 13.51 -18.88
C PHE A 603 13.30 13.15 -17.42
N ASP A 604 12.47 12.25 -16.90
CA ASP A 604 12.70 11.59 -15.63
C ASP A 604 13.18 10.16 -15.87
N ASP A 605 14.23 9.79 -15.13
CA ASP A 605 14.70 8.41 -15.04
C ASP A 605 14.67 7.95 -13.57
N PRO A 606 15.05 6.69 -13.23
CA PRO A 606 14.96 6.20 -11.87
C PRO A 606 15.64 7.08 -10.82
N ALA A 607 16.72 7.80 -11.18
CA ALA A 607 17.39 8.69 -10.25
C ALA A 607 16.60 10.00 -10.00
N GLU A 608 15.99 10.59 -11.03
CA GLU A 608 15.11 11.75 -10.82
C GLU A 608 13.81 11.35 -10.13
N ILE A 609 13.24 10.18 -10.45
CA ILE A 609 12.07 9.65 -9.73
C ILE A 609 12.40 9.44 -8.25
N ALA A 610 13.57 8.89 -7.91
CA ALA A 610 14.00 8.76 -6.51
C ALA A 610 14.06 10.12 -5.78
N ARG A 611 14.51 11.18 -6.46
CA ARG A 611 14.50 12.53 -5.88
C ARG A 611 13.08 13.07 -5.72
N LYS A 612 12.21 12.89 -6.71
CA LYS A 612 10.82 13.36 -6.66
C LYS A 612 10.03 12.65 -5.58
N THR A 613 10.18 11.35 -5.46
CA THR A 613 9.53 10.54 -4.42
C THR A 613 10.01 10.90 -3.01
N ALA A 614 11.31 11.18 -2.84
CA ALA A 614 11.82 11.76 -1.59
C ALA A 614 11.22 13.14 -1.31
N TRP A 615 11.10 14.00 -2.32
CA TRP A 615 10.48 15.33 -2.18
C TRP A 615 8.98 15.25 -1.86
N ILE A 616 8.23 14.35 -2.48
CA ILE A 616 6.82 14.03 -2.17
C ILE A 616 6.68 13.69 -0.70
N THR A 617 7.54 12.80 -0.19
CA THR A 617 7.52 12.38 1.22
C THR A 617 7.87 13.55 2.15
N ALA A 618 8.93 14.30 1.85
CA ALA A 618 9.38 15.43 2.66
C ALA A 618 8.34 16.56 2.75
N ASN A 619 7.52 16.75 1.71
CA ASN A 619 6.47 17.77 1.67
C ASN A 619 5.09 17.24 2.08
N GLY A 620 5.01 16.01 2.59
CA GLY A 620 3.74 15.44 3.08
C GLY A 620 2.70 15.20 1.98
N LEU A 621 3.12 15.13 0.71
CA LEU A 621 2.20 14.98 -0.42
C LEU A 621 1.52 13.61 -0.45
N GLY A 622 0.34 13.52 -1.05
CA GLY A 622 -0.51 12.34 -1.09
C GLY A 622 0.03 11.17 -1.92
N GLY A 623 1.03 11.38 -2.78
CA GLY A 623 1.64 10.33 -3.58
C GLY A 623 2.20 10.81 -4.93
N ALA A 624 2.34 9.88 -5.87
CA ALA A 624 2.76 10.12 -7.26
C ALA A 624 1.69 9.70 -8.27
N MET A 625 1.52 10.50 -9.31
CA MET A 625 0.71 10.24 -10.49
C MET A 625 1.63 10.10 -11.70
N ILE A 626 1.29 9.23 -12.64
CA ILE A 626 2.12 8.89 -13.79
C ILE A 626 1.36 9.19 -15.08
N TRP A 627 1.95 10.02 -15.93
CA TRP A 627 1.53 10.19 -17.33
C TRP A 627 2.67 9.78 -18.27
N SER A 628 2.50 8.81 -19.18
CA SER A 628 1.48 7.75 -19.17
C SER A 628 2.16 6.38 -19.10
N MET A 629 1.42 5.37 -18.65
CA MET A 629 1.98 4.06 -18.31
C MET A 629 2.66 3.36 -19.50
N ASP A 630 2.24 3.65 -20.72
CA ASP A 630 2.85 3.13 -21.95
C ASP A 630 4.26 3.68 -22.23
N GLY A 631 4.68 4.75 -21.55
CA GLY A 631 6.02 5.32 -21.69
C GLY A 631 7.13 4.53 -20.98
N ASP A 632 6.77 3.67 -20.01
CA ASP A 632 7.72 2.86 -19.24
C ASP A 632 8.31 1.70 -20.05
N THR A 633 9.39 1.11 -19.53
CA THR A 633 9.99 -0.09 -20.09
C THR A 633 9.09 -1.32 -19.87
N ALA A 634 9.32 -2.38 -20.66
CA ALA A 634 8.53 -3.61 -20.59
C ALA A 634 8.56 -4.30 -19.21
N ASN A 635 9.57 -4.01 -18.38
CA ASN A 635 9.72 -4.52 -17.01
C ASN A 635 9.32 -3.50 -15.92
N GLY A 636 8.68 -2.38 -16.29
CA GLY A 636 8.17 -1.37 -15.37
C GLY A 636 9.26 -0.70 -14.53
N GLU A 637 10.36 -0.28 -15.17
CA GLU A 637 11.52 0.28 -14.48
C GLU A 637 11.17 1.56 -13.72
N LEU A 638 10.51 2.51 -14.37
CA LEU A 638 10.13 3.77 -13.75
C LEU A 638 9.07 3.55 -12.67
N MET A 639 8.08 2.68 -12.90
CA MET A 639 7.08 2.34 -11.89
C MET A 639 7.72 1.65 -10.67
N THR A 640 8.77 0.86 -10.88
CA THR A 640 9.56 0.26 -9.78
C THR A 640 10.27 1.35 -8.97
N ALA A 641 10.86 2.34 -9.63
CA ALA A 641 11.49 3.48 -8.96
C ALA A 641 10.47 4.31 -8.16
N VAL A 642 9.26 4.53 -8.69
CA VAL A 642 8.17 5.19 -7.97
C VAL A 642 7.84 4.40 -6.71
N HIS A 643 7.56 3.11 -6.83
CA HIS A 643 7.16 2.27 -5.70
C HIS A 643 8.22 2.22 -4.60
N GLN A 644 9.49 2.04 -4.96
CA GLN A 644 10.59 2.03 -3.99
C GLN A 644 10.76 3.38 -3.27
N GLY A 645 10.43 4.49 -3.94
CA GLY A 645 10.64 5.83 -3.41
C GLY A 645 9.54 6.35 -2.48
N ILE A 646 8.28 5.91 -2.63
CA ILE A 646 7.14 6.38 -1.81
C ILE A 646 6.41 5.30 -1.00
N GLY A 647 6.89 4.06 -0.97
CA GLY A 647 6.26 2.96 -0.23
C GLY A 647 4.94 2.56 -0.86
#